data_AF-A0A1V3MUC6-F1
#
_entry.id   AF-A0A1V3MUC6-F1
#
_cell.length_a   1.000
_cell.length_b   1.000
_cell.length_c   1.000
_cell.angle_alpha   90.00
_cell.angle_beta   90.00
_cell.angle_gamma   90.00
#
_symmetry.space_group_name_H-M   'P 1'
#
loop_
_entity.id
_entity.type
_entity.pdbx_description
1 polymer ?
#
loop_
_entity_poly.entity_id
_entity_poly.type
_entity_poly.pdbx_seq_one_letter_code
_entity_poly.pdbx_strand_id
1 'polypeptide(L)'
;MKVQVSASFKKHARKTIFSIFVFAFTYIFLLLFAIGITVGFTLLGVLIFTSKPMFLTAVACLGLFASGLTVLFFLVKFIFASTKVDTSHLTQITEQDEPELFSLIHQIVDEVGTSFPKKVFLSHDVNASVFYDSSFWSMFLPIRKNLQIGVGLINAVTEQELKAILAHEFGHFSQKSMKVGSYVYHVNQIIYNMLYKNESLDRTFETWGNVSGYSAIFIGISVFIIQQIQNILKYLYKYVNLNYLALSREMEFHADEIAAHVAGSKALADSLLRLGFANHALNYVFNFYDGKIADNIRSNNIYHEQHCVMHLLAERCRYQVQEGFPQIELATLKRYDKSKLNLENQWASHPTDEERVKALWKLDIIKTDVSNKPAIALLADGAAIADQISDKLFSNIRYQQAPAVFELQTFRDNFESQINRYTINPKFNDFYDYNNPILQGDQLPAEEHIGLTFDELFADDRIDLFYELNSLKNDKYVVEAIHKGEIKLKTFDYDGKKYRDIDADKLLLKIDNDIQDITRQVDGYNHQIHHYFLQLSIAQNRKEEFDRKYYDFAAFHKTFDESQAIYDDMNENTAFLAQTLPFGEIEARVSDLKRRETVFKNKLAKLLSLQDNIQPPMDATLLTTLDKYIATDLLYFNVDQYKEENVQILLDAIASYKSLLDDIYFSKKKTYLDFILLLEKDKHQQ
;
A
#
# COMPACT_ATOMS: atom_id res chain seq x y z
N MET A 1 -5.80 18.81 -31.11
CA MET A 1 -4.96 17.73 -31.68
C MET A 1 -5.78 16.47 -31.99
N LYS A 2 -5.36 15.57 -32.90
CA LYS A 2 -6.03 14.26 -33.13
C LYS A 2 -5.02 13.13 -32.94
N VAL A 3 -5.08 12.45 -31.80
CA VAL A 3 -4.24 11.28 -31.50
C VAL A 3 -5.01 10.03 -31.93
N GLN A 4 -4.40 9.18 -32.75
CA GLN A 4 -5.08 7.99 -33.25
C GLN A 4 -5.05 6.85 -32.22
N VAL A 5 -6.23 6.29 -31.92
CA VAL A 5 -6.30 5.11 -31.03
C VAL A 5 -5.75 3.86 -31.71
N SER A 6 -4.98 3.08 -30.95
CA SER A 6 -4.32 1.84 -31.39
C SER A 6 -5.33 0.78 -31.88
N ALA A 7 -4.86 -0.19 -32.67
CA ALA A 7 -5.69 -1.34 -33.05
C ALA A 7 -6.09 -2.18 -31.83
N SER A 8 -5.21 -2.27 -30.84
CA SER A 8 -5.45 -2.94 -29.56
C SER A 8 -6.58 -2.26 -28.78
N PHE A 9 -6.53 -0.92 -28.65
CA PHE A 9 -7.61 -0.11 -28.06
C PHE A 9 -8.95 -0.42 -28.71
N LYS A 10 -9.04 -0.37 -30.05
CA LYS A 10 -10.30 -0.65 -30.79
C LYS A 10 -10.82 -2.06 -30.52
N LYS A 11 -9.93 -3.05 -30.44
CA LYS A 11 -10.26 -4.44 -30.15
C LYS A 11 -10.83 -4.59 -28.73
N HIS A 12 -10.14 -4.03 -27.73
CA HIS A 12 -10.58 -4.11 -26.34
C HIS A 12 -11.85 -3.31 -26.09
N ALA A 13 -11.99 -2.11 -26.66
CA ALA A 13 -13.22 -1.32 -26.58
C ALA A 13 -14.45 -2.07 -27.11
N ARG A 14 -14.33 -2.74 -28.27
CA ARG A 14 -15.42 -3.57 -28.82
C ARG A 14 -15.79 -4.73 -27.90
N LYS A 15 -14.80 -5.42 -27.34
CA LYS A 15 -15.03 -6.51 -26.38
C LYS A 15 -15.74 -6.02 -25.13
N THR A 16 -15.31 -4.88 -24.58
CA THR A 16 -15.93 -4.35 -23.35
C THR A 16 -17.34 -3.85 -23.60
N ILE A 17 -17.60 -3.13 -24.70
CA ILE A 17 -18.96 -2.74 -25.09
C ILE A 17 -19.86 -3.98 -25.25
N PHE A 18 -19.38 -5.03 -25.92
CA PHE A 18 -20.14 -6.27 -26.05
C PHE A 18 -20.43 -6.90 -24.69
N SER A 19 -19.46 -6.93 -23.77
CA SER A 19 -19.67 -7.46 -22.42
C SER A 19 -20.70 -6.64 -21.62
N ILE A 20 -20.71 -5.31 -21.77
CA ILE A 20 -21.71 -4.42 -21.15
C ILE A 20 -23.09 -4.69 -21.75
N PHE A 21 -23.19 -4.88 -23.06
CA PHE A 21 -24.46 -5.23 -23.71
C PHE A 21 -25.01 -6.55 -23.19
N VAL A 22 -24.17 -7.58 -23.06
CA VAL A 22 -24.55 -8.87 -22.44
C VAL A 22 -25.04 -8.66 -21.01
N PHE A 23 -24.32 -7.88 -20.20
CA PHE A 23 -24.72 -7.55 -18.84
C PHE A 23 -26.11 -6.88 -18.80
N ALA A 24 -26.32 -5.85 -19.61
CA ALA A 24 -27.58 -5.11 -19.68
C ALA A 24 -28.75 -6.00 -20.14
N PHE A 25 -28.53 -6.84 -21.15
CA PHE A 25 -29.53 -7.78 -21.63
C PHE A 25 -29.90 -8.81 -20.55
N THR A 26 -28.91 -9.40 -19.86
CA THR A 26 -29.17 -10.32 -18.76
C THR A 26 -29.89 -9.62 -17.62
N TYR A 27 -29.55 -8.37 -17.31
CA TYR A 27 -30.25 -7.60 -16.27
C TYR A 27 -31.74 -7.40 -16.60
N ILE A 28 -32.06 -7.03 -17.84
CA ILE A 28 -33.45 -6.91 -18.32
C ILE A 28 -34.17 -8.26 -18.22
N PHE A 29 -33.51 -9.35 -18.63
CA PHE A 29 -34.06 -10.69 -18.51
C PHE A 29 -34.37 -11.06 -17.05
N LEU A 30 -33.44 -10.77 -16.12
CA LEU A 30 -33.64 -11.00 -14.68
C LEU A 30 -34.79 -10.16 -14.12
N LEU A 31 -34.96 -8.92 -14.59
CA LEU A 31 -36.08 -8.07 -14.20
C LEU A 31 -37.42 -8.64 -14.67
N LEU A 32 -37.51 -9.07 -15.94
CA LEU A 32 -38.70 -9.74 -16.48
C LEU A 32 -38.98 -11.05 -15.75
N PHE A 33 -37.93 -11.81 -15.43
CA PHE A 33 -38.04 -13.05 -14.65
C PHE A 33 -38.56 -12.78 -13.22
N ALA A 34 -38.10 -11.72 -12.56
CA ALA A 34 -38.62 -11.32 -11.25
C ALA A 34 -40.09 -10.92 -11.30
N ILE A 35 -40.52 -10.16 -12.33
CA ILE A 35 -41.94 -9.85 -12.57
C ILE A 35 -42.74 -11.15 -12.75
N GLY A 36 -42.21 -12.10 -13.53
CA GLY A 36 -42.81 -13.43 -13.73
C GLY A 36 -42.94 -14.21 -12.41
N ILE A 37 -41.92 -14.19 -11.55
CA ILE A 37 -41.98 -14.79 -10.20
C ILE A 37 -43.07 -14.12 -9.37
N THR A 38 -43.14 -12.78 -9.35
CA THR A 38 -44.17 -12.07 -8.58
C THR A 38 -45.57 -12.48 -9.02
N VAL A 39 -45.84 -12.50 -10.32
CA VAL A 39 -47.14 -12.94 -10.86
C VAL A 39 -47.41 -14.40 -10.52
N GLY A 40 -46.44 -15.29 -10.75
CA GLY A 40 -46.57 -16.72 -10.47
C GLY A 40 -46.82 -17.02 -8.99
N PHE A 41 -46.10 -16.38 -8.08
CA PHE A 41 -46.28 -16.50 -6.63
C PHE A 41 -47.63 -15.95 -6.18
N THR A 42 -48.10 -14.85 -6.77
CA THR A 42 -49.43 -14.30 -6.50
C THR A 42 -50.52 -15.28 -6.91
N LEU A 43 -50.45 -15.81 -8.13
CA LEU A 43 -51.43 -16.78 -8.65
C LEU A 43 -51.44 -18.07 -7.82
N LEU A 44 -50.25 -18.59 -7.48
CA LEU A 44 -50.10 -19.77 -6.64
C LEU A 44 -50.68 -19.54 -5.24
N GLY A 45 -50.39 -18.39 -4.63
CA GLY A 45 -50.92 -18.00 -3.33
C GLY A 45 -52.45 -17.93 -3.33
N VAL A 46 -53.04 -17.28 -4.34
CA VAL A 46 -54.50 -17.18 -4.50
C VAL A 46 -55.12 -18.56 -4.72
N LEU A 47 -54.50 -19.44 -5.51
CA LEU A 47 -54.98 -20.80 -5.75
C LEU A 47 -54.96 -21.64 -4.47
N ILE A 48 -53.89 -21.56 -3.68
CA ILE A 48 -53.79 -22.24 -2.38
C ILE A 48 -54.88 -21.76 -1.42
N PHE A 49 -55.11 -20.44 -1.36
CA PHE A 49 -56.12 -19.83 -0.49
C PHE A 49 -57.55 -20.18 -0.90
N THR A 50 -57.88 -20.05 -2.19
CA THR A 50 -59.23 -20.36 -2.71
C THR A 50 -59.58 -21.84 -2.61
N SER A 51 -58.59 -22.74 -2.68
CA SER A 51 -58.80 -24.19 -2.53
C SER A 51 -59.19 -24.58 -1.10
N LYS A 52 -58.64 -23.93 -0.07
CA LYS A 52 -58.96 -24.18 1.34
C LYS A 52 -58.80 -22.90 2.17
N PRO A 53 -59.82 -22.02 2.25
CA PRO A 53 -59.69 -20.74 2.93
C PRO A 53 -59.55 -20.92 4.45
N MET A 54 -58.30 -20.84 4.94
CA MET A 54 -57.95 -20.89 6.36
C MET A 54 -56.75 -20.01 6.68
N PHE A 55 -56.50 -19.72 7.96
CA PHE A 55 -55.41 -18.84 8.42
C PHE A 55 -54.06 -19.18 7.77
N LEU A 56 -53.65 -20.46 7.78
CA LEU A 56 -52.35 -20.86 7.23
C LEU A 56 -52.24 -20.63 5.72
N THR A 57 -53.32 -20.85 4.96
CA THR A 57 -53.35 -20.57 3.51
C THR A 57 -53.39 -19.09 3.19
N ALA A 58 -53.97 -18.26 4.08
CA ALA A 58 -53.91 -16.80 3.96
C ALA A 58 -52.48 -16.30 4.20
N VAL A 59 -51.80 -16.83 5.22
CA VAL A 59 -50.38 -16.56 5.48
C VAL A 59 -49.51 -16.99 4.29
N ALA A 60 -49.78 -18.15 3.69
CA ALA A 60 -49.05 -18.60 2.51
C ALA A 60 -49.27 -17.70 1.28
N CYS A 61 -50.51 -17.26 1.05
CA CYS A 61 -50.84 -16.34 -0.02
C CYS A 61 -50.08 -15.01 0.12
N LEU A 62 -50.17 -14.39 1.30
CA LEU A 62 -49.48 -13.14 1.60
C LEU A 62 -47.96 -13.30 1.58
N GLY A 63 -47.43 -14.41 2.12
CA GLY A 63 -46.01 -14.71 2.15
C GLY A 63 -45.40 -14.89 0.76
N LEU A 64 -46.07 -15.62 -0.14
CA LEU A 64 -45.64 -15.78 -1.53
C LEU A 64 -45.69 -14.45 -2.30
N PHE A 65 -46.78 -13.69 -2.16
CA PHE A 65 -46.89 -12.36 -2.75
C PHE A 65 -45.75 -11.44 -2.27
N ALA A 66 -45.54 -11.36 -0.95
CA ALA A 66 -44.45 -10.58 -0.37
C ALA A 66 -43.09 -11.03 -0.89
N SER A 67 -42.84 -12.34 -1.00
CA SER A 67 -41.57 -12.86 -1.52
C SER A 67 -41.29 -12.40 -2.95
N GLY A 68 -42.31 -12.52 -3.81
CA GLY A 68 -42.21 -12.08 -5.20
C GLY A 68 -41.98 -10.57 -5.30
N LEU A 69 -42.64 -9.77 -4.45
CA LEU A 69 -42.47 -8.32 -4.40
C LEU A 69 -41.08 -7.94 -3.88
N THR A 70 -40.54 -8.66 -2.90
CA THR A 70 -39.20 -8.44 -2.35
C THR A 70 -38.12 -8.67 -3.41
N VAL A 71 -38.21 -9.75 -4.20
CA VAL A 71 -37.28 -10.03 -5.31
C VAL A 71 -37.36 -8.93 -6.38
N LEU A 72 -38.58 -8.51 -6.75
CA LEU A 72 -38.78 -7.43 -7.73
C LEU A 72 -38.22 -6.10 -7.21
N PHE A 73 -38.54 -5.75 -5.97
CA PHE A 73 -38.04 -4.55 -5.30
C PHE A 73 -36.51 -4.52 -5.27
N PHE A 74 -35.87 -5.67 -4.99
CA PHE A 74 -34.42 -5.80 -4.99
C PHE A 74 -33.78 -5.42 -6.34
N LEU A 75 -34.38 -5.80 -7.47
CA LEU A 75 -33.88 -5.39 -8.79
C LEU A 75 -34.24 -3.94 -9.11
N VAL A 76 -35.45 -3.50 -8.77
CA VAL A 76 -35.91 -2.14 -9.10
C VAL A 76 -35.15 -1.09 -8.31
N LYS A 77 -34.78 -1.34 -7.04
CA LYS A 77 -34.08 -0.35 -6.21
C LYS A 77 -32.76 0.13 -6.82
N PHE A 78 -32.07 -0.71 -7.60
CA PHE A 78 -30.82 -0.34 -8.26
C PHE A 78 -30.99 0.76 -9.30
N ILE A 79 -32.17 0.87 -9.92
CA ILE A 79 -32.50 1.93 -10.88
C ILE A 79 -32.56 3.30 -10.18
N PHE A 80 -32.84 3.30 -8.87
CA PHE A 80 -32.92 4.50 -8.04
C PHE A 80 -31.68 4.71 -7.15
N ALA A 81 -30.70 3.80 -7.21
CA ALA A 81 -29.48 3.93 -6.44
C ALA A 81 -28.60 5.06 -6.99
N SER A 82 -28.05 5.85 -6.06
CA SER A 82 -27.05 6.87 -6.35
C SER A 82 -25.95 6.77 -5.31
N THR A 83 -24.71 6.84 -5.77
CA THR A 83 -23.52 6.94 -4.92
C THR A 83 -22.99 8.35 -5.05
N LYS A 84 -22.93 9.07 -3.93
CA LYS A 84 -22.28 10.38 -3.85
C LYS A 84 -20.87 10.19 -3.35
N VAL A 85 -19.93 10.91 -3.94
CA VAL A 85 -18.56 10.94 -3.43
C VAL A 85 -18.55 11.82 -2.18
N ASP A 86 -17.94 11.34 -1.11
CA ASP A 86 -17.74 12.17 0.08
C ASP A 86 -16.67 13.22 -0.23
N THR A 87 -17.05 14.50 -0.13
CA THR A 87 -16.15 15.64 -0.36
C THR A 87 -15.83 16.36 0.95
N SER A 88 -16.17 15.80 2.11
CA SER A 88 -15.97 16.42 3.43
C SER A 88 -14.49 16.80 3.67
N HIS A 89 -13.57 15.93 3.28
CA HIS A 89 -12.12 16.11 3.38
C HIS A 89 -11.55 17.09 2.33
N LEU A 90 -12.28 17.39 1.24
CA LEU A 90 -11.82 18.23 0.14
C LEU A 90 -12.12 19.72 0.36
N THR A 91 -11.25 20.60 -0.12
CA THR A 91 -11.46 22.06 -0.07
C THR A 91 -11.78 22.57 -1.47
N GLN A 92 -13.00 23.06 -1.68
CA GLN A 92 -13.39 23.62 -2.97
C GLN A 92 -12.75 24.99 -3.18
N ILE A 93 -12.14 25.22 -4.34
CA ILE A 93 -11.56 26.50 -4.74
C ILE A 93 -12.29 27.09 -5.95
N THR A 94 -12.15 28.40 -6.15
CA THR A 94 -12.70 29.12 -7.31
C THR A 94 -11.63 29.90 -8.06
N GLU A 95 -11.94 30.33 -9.29
CA GLU A 95 -11.05 31.15 -10.12
C GLU A 95 -10.70 32.50 -9.48
N GLN A 96 -11.56 33.00 -8.59
CA GLN A 96 -11.30 34.23 -7.83
C GLN A 96 -10.26 34.00 -6.74
N ASP A 97 -10.22 32.79 -6.18
CA ASP A 97 -9.27 32.41 -5.13
C ASP A 97 -7.91 32.09 -5.76
N GLU A 98 -7.88 31.28 -6.83
CA GLU A 98 -6.66 30.74 -7.46
C GLU A 98 -6.55 31.06 -8.97
N PRO A 99 -6.36 32.33 -9.37
CA PRO A 99 -6.44 32.74 -10.78
C PRO A 99 -5.38 32.10 -11.69
N GLU A 100 -4.15 31.91 -11.21
CA GLU A 100 -3.05 31.36 -12.01
C GLU A 100 -3.25 29.85 -12.27
N LEU A 101 -3.62 29.09 -11.23
CA LEU A 101 -3.99 27.68 -11.38
C LEU A 101 -5.18 27.50 -12.33
N PHE A 102 -6.22 28.33 -12.22
CA PHE A 102 -7.37 28.25 -13.13
C PHE A 102 -6.99 28.63 -14.57
N SER A 103 -6.11 29.60 -14.76
CA SER A 103 -5.56 29.94 -16.09
C SER A 103 -4.84 28.75 -16.73
N LEU A 104 -4.01 28.05 -15.95
CA LEU A 104 -3.35 26.82 -16.40
C LEU A 104 -4.39 25.75 -16.79
N ILE A 105 -5.42 25.53 -15.96
CA ILE A 105 -6.49 24.57 -16.26
C ILE A 105 -7.22 24.94 -17.56
N HIS A 106 -7.55 26.23 -17.76
CA HIS A 106 -8.17 26.71 -18.99
C HIS A 106 -7.31 26.42 -20.22
N GLN A 107 -6.03 26.74 -20.14
CA GLN A 107 -5.07 26.45 -21.21
C GLN A 107 -5.05 24.95 -21.56
N ILE A 108 -4.99 24.07 -20.56
CA ILE A 108 -4.96 22.63 -20.80
C ILE A 108 -6.28 22.15 -21.42
N VAL A 109 -7.42 22.62 -20.91
CA VAL A 109 -8.75 22.25 -21.43
C VAL A 109 -8.87 22.62 -22.92
N ASP A 110 -8.37 23.79 -23.31
CA ASP A 110 -8.35 24.26 -24.68
C ASP A 110 -7.39 23.46 -25.57
N GLU A 111 -6.17 23.19 -25.12
CA GLU A 111 -5.17 22.40 -25.86
C GLU A 111 -5.62 20.94 -26.07
N VAL A 112 -6.18 20.32 -25.02
CA VAL A 112 -6.70 18.95 -25.03
C VAL A 112 -8.01 18.84 -25.81
N GLY A 113 -8.83 19.90 -25.82
CA GLY A 113 -10.15 19.94 -26.44
C GLY A 113 -11.21 19.18 -25.64
N THR A 114 -11.26 19.42 -24.33
CA THR A 114 -12.25 18.84 -23.42
C THR A 114 -13.16 19.93 -22.81
N SER A 115 -14.05 19.56 -21.89
CA SER A 115 -14.88 20.51 -21.14
C SER A 115 -14.24 20.87 -19.80
N PHE A 116 -14.35 22.14 -19.41
CA PHE A 116 -13.92 22.61 -18.09
C PHE A 116 -14.63 21.83 -16.94
N PRO A 117 -13.92 21.49 -15.84
CA PRO A 117 -14.52 20.79 -14.70
C PRO A 117 -15.64 21.60 -14.05
N LYS A 118 -16.63 20.91 -13.47
CA LYS A 118 -17.74 21.53 -12.75
C LYS A 118 -17.28 22.28 -11.50
N LYS A 119 -16.34 21.68 -10.78
CA LYS A 119 -15.74 22.19 -9.54
C LYS A 119 -14.29 21.72 -9.48
N VAL A 120 -13.44 22.53 -8.87
CA VAL A 120 -12.05 22.20 -8.57
C VAL A 120 -11.89 22.12 -7.06
N PHE A 121 -11.19 21.08 -6.60
CA PHE A 121 -10.97 20.79 -5.20
C PHE A 121 -9.48 20.59 -4.94
N LEU A 122 -9.03 21.04 -3.76
CA LEU A 122 -7.73 20.70 -3.19
C LEU A 122 -7.89 19.56 -2.18
N SER A 123 -6.96 18.61 -2.20
CA SER A 123 -6.80 17.55 -1.18
C SER A 123 -5.40 17.58 -0.59
N HIS A 124 -5.13 16.76 0.42
CA HIS A 124 -3.80 16.66 1.03
C HIS A 124 -2.83 15.75 0.27
N ASP A 125 -3.33 14.99 -0.71
CA ASP A 125 -2.60 13.85 -1.29
C ASP A 125 -1.48 14.28 -2.27
N VAL A 126 -0.64 13.31 -2.64
CA VAL A 126 0.24 13.40 -3.82
C VAL A 126 -0.46 12.78 -5.02
N ASN A 127 -1.61 13.35 -5.41
CA ASN A 127 -2.41 12.83 -6.51
C ASN A 127 -3.22 13.93 -7.21
N ALA A 128 -3.56 13.71 -8.48
CA ALA A 128 -4.60 14.46 -9.17
C ALA A 128 -5.60 13.46 -9.74
N SER A 129 -6.89 13.78 -9.69
CA SER A 129 -7.90 12.88 -10.25
C SER A 129 -9.16 13.62 -10.65
N VAL A 130 -9.91 13.01 -11.56
CA VAL A 130 -11.24 13.49 -11.97
C VAL A 130 -12.32 12.55 -11.43
N PHE A 131 -13.22 13.09 -10.62
CA PHE A 131 -14.30 12.32 -9.97
C PHE A 131 -15.69 12.90 -10.26
N TYR A 132 -16.72 12.14 -9.95
CA TYR A 132 -18.12 12.51 -10.20
C TYR A 132 -19.06 11.64 -9.37
N ASP A 133 -20.26 12.15 -9.11
CA ASP A 133 -21.33 11.35 -8.52
C ASP A 133 -21.86 10.35 -9.56
N SER A 134 -22.09 9.11 -9.13
CA SER A 134 -22.59 8.06 -10.00
C SER A 134 -24.02 7.69 -9.64
N SER A 135 -24.92 7.74 -10.63
CA SER A 135 -26.29 7.20 -10.52
C SER A 135 -26.54 6.20 -11.63
N PHE A 136 -27.55 5.34 -11.50
CA PHE A 136 -27.94 4.42 -12.58
C PHE A 136 -28.16 5.14 -13.92
N TRP A 137 -28.82 6.30 -13.90
CA TRP A 137 -29.09 7.13 -15.09
C TRP A 137 -27.85 7.73 -15.74
N SER A 138 -26.73 7.75 -15.01
CA SER A 138 -25.44 8.21 -15.51
C SER A 138 -24.85 7.27 -16.57
N MET A 139 -25.42 6.06 -16.74
CA MET A 139 -25.12 5.18 -17.89
C MET A 139 -25.72 5.70 -19.21
N PHE A 140 -26.64 6.66 -19.19
CA PHE A 140 -27.37 7.13 -20.38
C PHE A 140 -27.24 8.64 -20.61
N LEU A 141 -26.87 9.40 -19.57
CA LEU A 141 -26.77 10.86 -19.61
C LEU A 141 -25.32 11.34 -19.41
N PRO A 142 -24.91 12.46 -20.04
CA PRO A 142 -23.59 13.04 -19.82
C PRO A 142 -23.41 13.51 -18.37
N ILE A 143 -22.28 13.18 -17.75
CA ILE A 143 -21.95 13.57 -16.38
C ILE A 143 -20.93 14.72 -16.40
N ARG A 144 -21.19 15.77 -15.62
CA ARG A 144 -20.18 16.80 -15.36
C ARG A 144 -19.25 16.33 -14.25
N LYS A 145 -17.94 16.51 -14.45
CA LYS A 145 -16.90 15.96 -13.58
C LYS A 145 -16.27 17.05 -12.73
N ASN A 146 -15.80 16.68 -11.55
CA ASN A 146 -15.02 17.54 -10.67
C ASN A 146 -13.54 17.17 -10.80
N LEU A 147 -12.66 18.15 -10.60
CA LEU A 147 -11.21 17.95 -10.55
C LEU A 147 -10.76 18.01 -9.09
N GLN A 148 -9.93 17.07 -8.69
CA GLN A 148 -9.19 17.09 -7.42
C GLN A 148 -7.70 17.22 -7.74
N ILE A 149 -7.03 18.16 -7.07
CA ILE A 149 -5.58 18.35 -7.15
C ILE A 149 -5.03 18.32 -5.73
N GLY A 150 -4.14 17.39 -5.44
CA GLY A 150 -3.50 17.30 -4.14
C GLY A 150 -2.46 18.39 -3.95
N VAL A 151 -2.44 19.04 -2.79
CA VAL A 151 -1.39 20.03 -2.45
C VAL A 151 -0.04 19.33 -2.29
N GLY A 152 -0.02 18.08 -1.81
CA GLY A 152 1.20 17.27 -1.77
C GLY A 152 1.77 16.96 -3.15
N LEU A 153 0.93 16.94 -4.19
CA LEU A 153 1.36 16.86 -5.58
C LEU A 153 1.97 18.19 -6.03
N ILE A 154 1.22 19.29 -5.86
CA ILE A 154 1.66 20.64 -6.26
C ILE A 154 3.02 21.00 -5.62
N ASN A 155 3.22 20.59 -4.38
CA ASN A 155 4.45 20.82 -3.63
C ASN A 155 5.66 20.00 -4.13
N ALA A 156 5.46 18.97 -4.95
CA ALA A 156 6.49 18.01 -5.34
C ALA A 156 6.89 18.08 -6.83
N VAL A 157 6.26 18.97 -7.60
CA VAL A 157 6.43 19.05 -9.06
C VAL A 157 6.62 20.49 -9.54
N THR A 158 7.17 20.63 -10.73
CA THR A 158 7.22 21.89 -11.48
C THR A 158 5.88 22.21 -12.14
N GLU A 159 5.66 23.47 -12.53
CA GLU A 159 4.47 23.89 -13.28
C GLU A 159 4.27 23.07 -14.57
N GLN A 160 5.34 22.76 -15.30
CA GLN A 160 5.26 21.94 -16.52
C GLN A 160 4.86 20.50 -16.23
N GLU A 161 5.40 19.90 -15.16
CA GLU A 161 5.03 18.55 -14.74
C GLU A 161 3.58 18.51 -14.27
N LEU A 162 3.11 19.51 -13.50
CA LEU A 162 1.70 19.63 -13.14
C LEU A 162 0.82 19.79 -14.39
N LYS A 163 1.24 20.59 -15.37
CA LYS A 163 0.58 20.71 -16.67
C LYS A 163 0.47 19.35 -17.37
N ALA A 164 1.53 18.55 -17.34
CA ALA A 164 1.56 17.21 -17.93
C ALA A 164 0.58 16.26 -17.24
N ILE A 165 0.59 16.22 -15.90
CA ILE A 165 -0.30 15.38 -15.09
C ILE A 165 -1.77 15.76 -15.32
N LEU A 166 -2.10 17.05 -15.26
CA LEU A 166 -3.47 17.51 -15.51
C LEU A 166 -3.90 17.27 -16.97
N ALA A 167 -2.98 17.39 -17.94
CA ALA A 167 -3.26 17.04 -19.34
C ALA A 167 -3.51 15.54 -19.52
N HIS A 168 -2.83 14.67 -18.76
CA HIS A 168 -3.11 13.24 -18.71
C HIS A 168 -4.53 12.97 -18.17
N GLU A 169 -4.86 13.55 -17.01
CA GLU A 169 -6.18 13.42 -16.39
C GLU A 169 -7.30 13.87 -17.35
N PHE A 170 -7.12 15.01 -18.01
CA PHE A 170 -8.07 15.49 -19.02
C PHE A 170 -8.04 14.67 -20.31
N GLY A 171 -6.89 14.05 -20.61
CA GLY A 171 -6.66 13.13 -21.72
C GLY A 171 -7.71 12.04 -21.75
N HIS A 172 -7.95 11.36 -20.62
CA HIS A 172 -8.95 10.29 -20.45
C HIS A 172 -10.36 10.63 -20.95
N PHE A 173 -10.69 11.92 -21.02
CA PHE A 173 -12.02 12.43 -21.36
C PHE A 173 -12.06 13.16 -22.71
N SER A 174 -10.91 13.31 -23.35
CA SER A 174 -10.76 14.05 -24.60
C SER A 174 -11.08 13.21 -25.83
N GLN A 175 -11.32 13.85 -26.98
CA GLN A 175 -11.53 13.23 -28.30
C GLN A 175 -12.73 12.24 -28.40
N LYS A 176 -13.29 12.08 -29.61
CA LYS A 176 -14.45 11.19 -29.83
C LYS A 176 -14.13 9.71 -29.52
N SER A 177 -12.87 9.31 -29.64
CA SER A 177 -12.41 7.94 -29.43
C SER A 177 -12.27 7.56 -27.95
N MET A 178 -11.81 8.46 -27.06
CA MET A 178 -11.76 8.14 -25.62
C MET A 178 -13.10 8.30 -24.92
N LYS A 179 -14.08 9.01 -25.49
CA LYS A 179 -15.47 9.01 -24.97
C LYS A 179 -16.02 7.60 -24.76
N VAL A 180 -15.64 6.65 -25.61
CA VAL A 180 -16.02 5.24 -25.45
C VAL A 180 -15.33 4.62 -24.24
N GLY A 181 -14.04 4.86 -24.05
CA GLY A 181 -13.29 4.37 -22.88
C GLY A 181 -13.83 4.94 -21.57
N SER A 182 -14.00 6.25 -21.50
CA SER A 182 -14.63 6.94 -20.36
C SER A 182 -16.05 6.45 -20.10
N TYR A 183 -16.87 6.22 -21.13
CA TYR A 183 -18.19 5.60 -20.97
C TYR A 183 -18.11 4.21 -20.34
N VAL A 184 -17.23 3.36 -20.87
CA VAL A 184 -17.04 1.99 -20.37
C VAL A 184 -16.57 2.01 -18.91
N TYR A 185 -15.65 2.92 -18.55
CA TYR A 185 -15.22 3.13 -17.17
C TYR A 185 -16.41 3.48 -16.26
N HIS A 186 -17.23 4.45 -16.67
CA HIS A 186 -18.42 4.88 -15.93
C HIS A 186 -19.39 3.72 -15.71
N VAL A 187 -19.70 2.96 -16.75
CA VAL A 187 -20.61 1.82 -16.65
C VAL A 187 -20.04 0.72 -15.75
N ASN A 188 -18.74 0.41 -15.87
CA ASN A 188 -18.08 -0.58 -15.02
C ASN A 188 -18.15 -0.19 -13.53
N GLN A 189 -17.89 1.08 -13.20
CA GLN A 189 -18.00 1.61 -11.84
C GLN A 189 -19.43 1.57 -11.30
N ILE A 190 -20.43 1.90 -12.12
CA ILE A 190 -21.83 1.83 -11.69
C ILE A 190 -22.24 0.38 -11.42
N ILE A 191 -21.84 -0.58 -12.28
CA ILE A 191 -22.10 -2.01 -12.05
C ILE A 191 -21.41 -2.47 -10.76
N TYR A 192 -20.17 -2.04 -10.51
CA TYR A 192 -19.46 -2.35 -9.27
C TYR A 192 -20.20 -1.81 -8.03
N ASN A 193 -20.53 -0.51 -8.02
CA ASN A 193 -21.23 0.12 -6.90
C ASN A 193 -22.59 -0.56 -6.65
N MET A 194 -23.31 -0.91 -7.72
CA MET A 194 -24.58 -1.65 -7.64
C MET A 194 -24.42 -3.01 -6.94
N LEU A 195 -23.33 -3.74 -7.20
CA LEU A 195 -23.14 -5.10 -6.68
C LEU A 195 -22.46 -5.17 -5.32
N TYR A 196 -21.58 -4.21 -4.99
CA TYR A 196 -20.68 -4.28 -3.84
C TYR A 196 -20.87 -3.16 -2.81
N LYS A 197 -21.34 -1.97 -3.20
CA LYS A 197 -21.59 -0.85 -2.26
C LYS A 197 -23.07 -0.75 -1.89
N ASN A 198 -23.66 -1.86 -1.47
CA ASN A 198 -25.09 -1.94 -1.18
C ASN A 198 -25.37 -2.22 0.31
N GLU A 199 -24.97 -1.30 1.19
CA GLU A 199 -25.19 -1.40 2.64
C GLU A 199 -26.64 -1.69 3.04
N SER A 200 -27.60 -1.27 2.21
CA SER A 200 -29.03 -1.55 2.44
C SER A 200 -29.35 -3.04 2.40
N LEU A 201 -28.60 -3.85 1.65
CA LEU A 201 -28.79 -5.29 1.58
C LEU A 201 -28.30 -6.01 2.82
N ASP A 202 -27.09 -5.68 3.27
CA ASP A 202 -26.47 -6.37 4.39
C ASP A 202 -27.31 -6.15 5.65
N ARG A 203 -27.76 -4.92 5.89
CA ARG A 203 -28.73 -4.59 6.96
C ARG A 203 -30.07 -5.31 6.80
N THR A 204 -30.54 -5.50 5.56
CA THR A 204 -31.79 -6.23 5.28
C THR A 204 -31.64 -7.71 5.60
N PHE A 205 -30.52 -8.34 5.22
CA PHE A 205 -30.23 -9.73 5.54
C PHE A 205 -30.05 -9.96 7.05
N GLU A 206 -29.40 -9.05 7.76
CA GLU A 206 -29.30 -9.08 9.23
C GLU A 206 -30.68 -9.02 9.90
N THR A 207 -31.52 -8.08 9.46
CA THR A 207 -32.89 -7.94 9.98
C THR A 207 -33.72 -9.21 9.72
N TRP A 208 -33.54 -9.82 8.55
CA TRP A 208 -34.24 -11.04 8.13
C TRP A 208 -33.76 -12.30 8.84
N GLY A 209 -32.48 -12.36 9.24
CA GLY A 209 -31.93 -13.48 10.02
C GLY A 209 -32.57 -13.64 11.41
N ASN A 210 -33.12 -12.54 11.95
CA ASN A 210 -33.78 -12.52 13.26
C ASN A 210 -35.29 -12.82 13.20
N VAL A 211 -35.86 -13.05 12.01
CA VAL A 211 -37.29 -13.32 11.86
C VAL A 211 -37.59 -14.80 12.08
N SER A 212 -38.41 -15.10 13.09
CA SER A 212 -38.92 -16.46 13.38
C SER A 212 -40.39 -16.64 12.99
N GLY A 213 -40.82 -17.90 12.84
CA GLY A 213 -42.22 -18.27 12.60
C GLY A 213 -42.56 -18.47 11.12
N TYR A 214 -43.85 -18.38 10.75
CA TYR A 214 -44.33 -18.70 9.40
C TYR A 214 -43.73 -17.81 8.29
N SER A 215 -43.31 -16.58 8.61
CA SER A 215 -42.66 -15.64 7.68
C SER A 215 -41.25 -16.05 7.28
N ALA A 216 -40.55 -16.83 8.10
CA ALA A 216 -39.15 -17.21 7.87
C ALA A 216 -38.95 -18.00 6.57
N ILE A 217 -39.92 -18.86 6.22
CA ILE A 217 -39.86 -19.67 4.98
C ILE A 217 -39.90 -18.77 3.73
N PHE A 218 -40.76 -17.76 3.73
CA PHE A 218 -40.94 -16.83 2.61
C PHE A 218 -39.75 -15.88 2.45
N ILE A 219 -39.21 -15.41 3.56
CA ILE A 219 -37.95 -14.68 3.59
C ILE A 219 -36.82 -15.56 3.03
N GLY A 220 -36.71 -16.81 3.47
CA GLY A 220 -35.71 -17.76 2.97
C GLY A 220 -35.78 -17.97 1.46
N ILE A 221 -36.98 -18.12 0.89
CA ILE A 221 -37.20 -18.21 -0.56
C ILE A 221 -36.69 -16.94 -1.26
N SER A 222 -37.04 -15.76 -0.74
CA SER A 222 -36.64 -14.47 -1.31
C SER A 222 -35.12 -14.30 -1.28
N VAL A 223 -34.48 -14.61 -0.15
CA VAL A 223 -33.03 -14.55 0.04
C VAL A 223 -32.33 -15.47 -0.93
N PHE A 224 -32.78 -16.72 -1.06
CA PHE A 224 -32.19 -17.69 -1.99
C PHE A 224 -32.23 -17.17 -3.44
N ILE A 225 -33.39 -16.69 -3.91
CA ILE A 225 -33.53 -16.16 -5.27
C ILE A 225 -32.61 -14.94 -5.48
N ILE A 226 -32.58 -14.02 -4.51
CA ILE A 226 -31.72 -12.83 -4.56
C ILE A 226 -30.24 -13.22 -4.63
N GLN A 227 -29.79 -14.19 -3.83
CA GLN A 227 -28.41 -14.68 -3.87
C GLN A 227 -28.05 -15.27 -5.23
N GLN A 228 -28.96 -16.04 -5.84
CA GLN A 228 -28.74 -16.57 -7.19
C GLN A 228 -28.64 -15.47 -8.25
N ILE A 229 -29.51 -14.46 -8.18
CA ILE A 229 -29.44 -13.27 -9.04
C ILE A 229 -28.10 -12.56 -8.87
N GLN A 230 -27.66 -12.35 -7.62
CA GLN A 230 -26.37 -11.71 -7.33
C GLN A 230 -25.19 -12.51 -7.87
N ASN A 231 -25.20 -13.83 -7.74
CA ASN A 231 -24.15 -14.69 -8.27
C ASN A 231 -24.01 -14.57 -9.79
N ILE A 232 -25.14 -14.54 -10.51
CA ILE A 232 -25.17 -14.32 -11.96
C ILE A 232 -24.57 -12.94 -12.30
N LEU A 233 -25.02 -11.87 -11.63
CA LEU A 233 -24.54 -10.52 -11.91
C LEU A 233 -23.06 -10.33 -11.56
N LYS A 234 -22.58 -10.90 -10.45
CA LYS A 234 -21.16 -10.89 -10.04
C LYS A 234 -20.28 -11.63 -11.04
N TYR A 235 -20.75 -12.78 -11.55
CA TYR A 235 -20.03 -13.52 -12.59
C TYR A 235 -19.91 -12.71 -13.89
N LEU A 236 -21.00 -12.09 -14.34
CA LEU A 236 -20.97 -11.23 -15.52
C LEU A 236 -20.10 -9.99 -15.31
N TYR A 237 -20.16 -9.37 -14.12
CA TYR A 237 -19.28 -8.25 -13.77
C TYR A 237 -17.80 -8.64 -13.88
N LYS A 238 -17.39 -9.82 -13.40
CA LYS A 238 -16.01 -10.30 -13.55
C LYS A 238 -15.58 -10.33 -15.03
N TYR A 239 -16.48 -10.75 -15.92
CA TYR A 239 -16.21 -10.75 -17.37
C TYR A 239 -16.14 -9.33 -17.95
N VAL A 240 -17.03 -8.42 -17.55
CA VAL A 240 -16.98 -7.00 -17.95
C VAL A 240 -15.67 -6.36 -17.47
N ASN A 241 -15.35 -6.52 -16.20
CA ASN A 241 -14.19 -5.92 -15.56
C ASN A 241 -12.88 -6.40 -16.21
N LEU A 242 -12.73 -7.69 -16.50
CA LEU A 242 -11.55 -8.21 -17.20
C LEU A 242 -11.31 -7.55 -18.56
N ASN A 243 -12.39 -7.37 -19.35
CA ASN A 243 -12.27 -6.69 -20.64
C ASN A 243 -12.00 -5.18 -20.46
N TYR A 244 -12.62 -4.56 -19.44
CA TYR A 244 -12.37 -3.17 -19.07
C TYR A 244 -10.90 -2.93 -18.70
N LEU A 245 -10.27 -3.77 -17.88
CA LEU A 245 -8.89 -3.56 -17.44
C LEU A 245 -7.90 -3.58 -18.61
N ALA A 246 -8.11 -4.45 -19.60
CA ALA A 246 -7.30 -4.43 -20.82
C ALA A 246 -7.51 -3.16 -21.66
N LEU A 247 -8.73 -2.62 -21.70
CA LEU A 247 -9.00 -1.32 -22.33
C LEU A 247 -8.37 -0.16 -21.54
N SER A 248 -8.44 -0.20 -20.21
CA SER A 248 -7.89 0.81 -19.29
C SER A 248 -6.40 1.01 -19.54
N ARG A 249 -5.63 -0.07 -19.69
CA ARG A 249 -4.20 0.03 -20.01
C ARG A 249 -3.90 0.75 -21.33
N GLU A 250 -4.72 0.53 -22.36
CA GLU A 250 -4.59 1.26 -23.63
C GLU A 250 -5.03 2.73 -23.51
N MET A 251 -5.94 3.04 -22.57
CA MET A 251 -6.34 4.41 -22.28
C MET A 251 -5.20 5.20 -21.62
N GLU A 252 -4.39 4.57 -20.78
CA GLU A 252 -3.22 5.19 -20.14
C GLU A 252 -2.21 5.69 -21.18
N PHE A 253 -1.77 4.81 -22.10
CA PHE A 253 -0.82 5.20 -23.15
C PHE A 253 -1.37 6.31 -24.06
N HIS A 254 -2.68 6.31 -24.32
CA HIS A 254 -3.30 7.35 -25.13
C HIS A 254 -3.38 8.69 -24.38
N ALA A 255 -3.70 8.67 -23.08
CA ALA A 255 -3.67 9.85 -22.22
C ALA A 255 -2.24 10.39 -22.05
N ASP A 256 -1.24 9.51 -21.95
CA ASP A 256 0.18 9.86 -21.92
C ASP A 256 0.63 10.55 -23.21
N GLU A 257 0.21 10.05 -24.37
CA GLU A 257 0.50 10.67 -25.66
C GLU A 257 -0.12 12.07 -25.76
N ILE A 258 -1.36 12.24 -25.26
CA ILE A 258 -2.00 13.57 -25.19
C ILE A 258 -1.22 14.51 -24.27
N ALA A 259 -0.85 14.05 -23.07
CA ALA A 259 -0.07 14.83 -22.12
C ALA A 259 1.30 15.22 -22.68
N ALA A 260 2.01 14.30 -23.34
CA ALA A 260 3.28 14.56 -24.00
C ALA A 260 3.14 15.62 -25.09
N HIS A 261 2.05 15.60 -25.84
CA HIS A 261 1.77 16.63 -26.83
C HIS A 261 1.38 17.98 -26.25
N VAL A 262 0.91 18.06 -24.99
CA VAL A 262 0.55 19.32 -24.31
C VAL A 262 1.76 19.90 -23.58
N ALA A 263 2.45 19.09 -22.78
CA ALA A 263 3.51 19.51 -21.87
C ALA A 263 4.92 18.96 -22.21
N GLY A 264 5.04 18.04 -23.16
CA GLY A 264 6.30 17.40 -23.54
C GLY A 264 6.48 16.02 -22.89
N SER A 265 7.17 15.11 -23.58
CA SER A 265 7.41 13.74 -23.10
C SER A 265 8.19 13.71 -21.79
N LYS A 266 9.19 14.59 -21.65
CA LYS A 266 10.06 14.65 -20.46
C LYS A 266 9.26 15.01 -19.21
N ALA A 267 8.41 16.04 -19.26
CA ALA A 267 7.63 16.49 -18.11
C ALA A 267 6.73 15.39 -17.53
N LEU A 268 6.04 14.63 -18.39
CA LEU A 268 5.23 13.52 -17.90
C LEU A 268 6.11 12.38 -17.38
N ALA A 269 7.20 12.01 -18.07
CA ALA A 269 8.09 10.94 -17.64
C ALA A 269 8.73 11.21 -16.27
N ASP A 270 9.27 12.42 -16.08
CA ASP A 270 9.91 12.82 -14.81
C ASP A 270 8.88 12.84 -13.67
N SER A 271 7.66 13.31 -13.95
CA SER A 271 6.57 13.26 -12.97
C SER A 271 6.21 11.82 -12.56
N LEU A 272 6.04 10.90 -13.51
CA LEU A 272 5.71 9.49 -13.22
C LEU A 272 6.77 8.85 -12.33
N LEU A 273 8.04 9.09 -12.63
CA LEU A 273 9.16 8.58 -11.83
C LEU A 273 9.21 9.22 -10.43
N ARG A 274 8.81 10.48 -10.27
CA ARG A 274 8.86 11.20 -8.98
C ARG A 274 7.64 11.00 -8.09
N LEU A 275 6.46 10.78 -8.64
CA LEU A 275 5.19 10.72 -7.88
C LEU A 275 5.23 9.71 -6.73
N GLY A 276 5.71 8.49 -7.00
CA GLY A 276 5.83 7.44 -5.97
C GLY A 276 6.74 7.86 -4.82
N PHE A 277 7.87 8.50 -5.13
CA PHE A 277 8.81 9.00 -4.15
C PHE A 277 8.25 10.17 -3.32
N ALA A 278 7.58 11.11 -3.98
CA ALA A 278 6.92 12.24 -3.30
C ALA A 278 5.78 11.77 -2.37
N ASN A 279 5.01 10.77 -2.79
CA ASN A 279 3.98 10.15 -1.96
C ASN A 279 4.59 9.40 -0.78
N HIS A 280 5.71 8.70 -1.00
CA HIS A 280 6.43 8.02 0.08
C HIS A 280 6.97 9.01 1.12
N ALA A 281 7.53 10.14 0.69
CA ALA A 281 7.97 11.22 1.58
C ALA A 281 6.81 11.79 2.40
N LEU A 282 5.63 12.02 1.80
CA LEU A 282 4.46 12.49 2.54
C LEU A 282 3.99 11.46 3.57
N ASN A 283 3.98 10.18 3.23
CA ASN A 283 3.63 9.11 4.17
C ASN A 283 4.60 9.01 5.35
N TYR A 284 5.89 9.31 5.15
CA TYR A 284 6.84 9.44 6.26
C TYR A 284 6.46 10.56 7.22
N VAL A 285 6.01 11.71 6.71
CA VAL A 285 5.51 12.81 7.53
C VAL A 285 4.26 12.39 8.31
N PHE A 286 3.31 11.70 7.67
CA PHE A 286 2.12 11.18 8.35
C PHE A 286 2.47 10.19 9.46
N ASN A 287 3.30 9.19 9.17
CA ASN A 287 3.73 8.21 10.16
C ASN A 287 4.49 8.85 11.32
N PHE A 288 5.29 9.89 11.05
CA PHE A 288 5.97 10.66 12.09
C PHE A 288 4.95 11.31 13.02
N TYR A 289 3.94 12.02 12.48
CA TYR A 289 2.95 12.71 13.29
C TYR A 289 1.94 11.79 13.96
N ASP A 290 1.60 10.63 13.38
CA ASP A 290 0.80 9.60 14.03
C ASP A 290 1.48 9.15 15.34
N GLY A 291 2.80 8.96 15.32
CA GLY A 291 3.61 8.69 16.50
C GLY A 291 3.72 9.84 17.51
N LYS A 292 3.25 11.05 17.15
CA LYS A 292 3.29 12.27 17.96
C LYS A 292 1.93 12.73 18.48
N ILE A 293 0.85 12.03 18.14
CA ILE A 293 -0.49 12.33 18.64
C ILE A 293 -0.55 12.24 20.16
N ALA A 294 0.04 11.18 20.76
CA ALA A 294 0.08 10.98 22.21
C ALA A 294 0.83 12.10 22.95
N ASP A 295 1.87 12.65 22.32
CA ASP A 295 2.66 13.77 22.83
C ASP A 295 1.91 15.12 22.70
N ASN A 296 0.71 15.13 22.09
CA ASN A 296 -0.04 16.33 21.71
C ASN A 296 0.78 17.24 20.79
N ILE A 297 1.39 16.67 19.76
CA ILE A 297 2.20 17.41 18.80
C ILE A 297 1.59 17.25 17.40
N ARG A 298 1.59 18.32 16.62
CA ARG A 298 1.13 18.35 15.23
C ARG A 298 2.01 19.23 14.35
N SER A 299 1.82 19.11 13.04
CA SER A 299 2.40 20.04 12.07
C SER A 299 1.54 21.29 11.92
N ASN A 300 2.17 22.43 11.61
CA ASN A 300 1.48 23.58 11.02
C ASN A 300 1.33 23.41 9.50
N ASN A 301 2.34 22.84 8.85
CA ASN A 301 2.43 22.72 7.40
C ASN A 301 3.19 21.44 7.02
N ILE A 302 2.45 20.39 6.69
CA ILE A 302 3.02 19.08 6.34
C ILE A 302 3.82 19.11 5.04
N TYR A 303 3.66 20.13 4.21
CA TYR A 303 4.28 20.20 2.88
C TYR A 303 5.70 20.75 2.93
N HIS A 304 6.02 21.64 3.88
CA HIS A 304 7.41 21.99 4.18
C HIS A 304 8.20 20.78 4.66
N GLU A 305 7.56 19.94 5.48
CA GLU A 305 8.13 18.71 6.01
C GLU A 305 8.24 17.65 4.92
N GLN A 306 7.24 17.51 4.05
CA GLN A 306 7.30 16.64 2.87
C GLN A 306 8.49 17.01 1.99
N HIS A 307 8.67 18.30 1.69
CA HIS A 307 9.80 18.78 0.88
C HIS A 307 11.13 18.48 1.58
N CYS A 308 11.24 18.73 2.89
CA CYS A 308 12.40 18.36 3.70
C CYS A 308 12.72 16.85 3.60
N VAL A 309 11.73 15.99 3.81
CA VAL A 309 11.88 14.53 3.72
C VAL A 309 12.29 14.10 2.30
N MET A 310 11.71 14.70 1.25
CA MET A 310 12.11 14.42 -0.13
C MET A 310 13.61 14.68 -0.35
N HIS A 311 14.16 15.77 0.17
CA HIS A 311 15.59 16.10 0.06
C HIS A 311 16.48 15.15 0.88
N LEU A 312 16.08 14.83 2.12
CA LEU A 312 16.83 13.87 2.96
C LEU A 312 16.90 12.48 2.33
N LEU A 313 15.77 11.99 1.80
CA LEU A 313 15.72 10.71 1.11
C LEU A 313 16.50 10.74 -0.22
N ALA A 314 16.47 11.86 -0.94
CA ALA A 314 17.22 12.03 -2.18
C ALA A 314 18.74 12.00 -1.93
N GLU A 315 19.21 12.66 -0.87
CA GLU A 315 20.61 12.60 -0.45
C GLU A 315 21.03 11.16 -0.11
N ARG A 316 20.20 10.45 0.66
CA ARG A 316 20.43 9.04 1.01
C ARG A 316 20.50 8.13 -0.22
N CYS A 317 19.61 8.36 -1.19
CA CYS A 317 19.58 7.59 -2.43
C CYS A 317 20.58 8.10 -3.49
N ARG A 318 21.33 9.17 -3.19
CA ARG A 318 22.26 9.85 -4.10
C ARG A 318 21.60 10.35 -5.39
N TYR A 319 20.35 10.77 -5.32
CA TYR A 319 19.64 11.38 -6.45
C TYR A 319 20.09 12.81 -6.68
N GLN A 320 20.22 13.18 -7.94
CA GLN A 320 20.48 14.56 -8.32
C GLN A 320 19.24 15.41 -8.05
N VAL A 321 19.43 16.65 -7.63
CA VAL A 321 18.35 17.62 -7.47
C VAL A 321 18.43 18.62 -8.61
N GLN A 322 17.33 18.75 -9.36
CA GLN A 322 17.20 19.70 -10.45
C GLN A 322 15.90 20.50 -10.25
N GLU A 323 15.95 21.83 -10.43
CA GLU A 323 14.83 22.75 -10.18
C GLU A 323 14.20 22.62 -8.78
N GLY A 324 14.99 22.23 -7.78
CA GLY A 324 14.53 22.03 -6.39
C GLY A 324 13.86 20.69 -6.12
N PHE A 325 13.81 19.78 -7.10
CA PHE A 325 13.18 18.46 -6.98
C PHE A 325 14.15 17.30 -7.28
N PRO A 326 14.06 16.18 -6.55
CA PRO A 326 14.84 14.97 -6.84
C PRO A 326 14.52 14.39 -8.22
N GLN A 327 15.56 14.06 -8.98
CA GLN A 327 15.48 13.43 -10.28
C GLN A 327 15.67 11.92 -10.14
N ILE A 328 14.61 11.18 -10.45
CA ILE A 328 14.59 9.72 -10.33
C ILE A 328 14.75 9.14 -11.73
N GLU A 329 15.79 8.34 -11.91
CA GLU A 329 16.06 7.69 -13.20
C GLU A 329 15.37 6.32 -13.27
N LEU A 330 14.92 5.94 -14.47
CA LEU A 330 14.35 4.62 -14.70
C LEU A 330 15.33 3.48 -14.36
N ALA A 331 16.63 3.70 -14.57
CA ALA A 331 17.67 2.72 -14.24
C ALA A 331 17.71 2.40 -12.74
N THR A 332 17.41 3.39 -11.91
CA THR A 332 17.35 3.23 -10.45
C THR A 332 16.22 2.30 -10.01
N LEU A 333 15.07 2.33 -10.67
CA LEU A 333 13.98 1.39 -10.38
C LEU A 333 14.42 -0.07 -10.57
N LYS A 334 15.32 -0.34 -11.54
CA LYS A 334 15.90 -1.68 -11.78
C LYS A 334 17.12 -2.01 -10.93
N ARG A 335 17.72 -1.03 -10.27
CA ARG A 335 18.87 -1.30 -9.40
C ARG A 335 18.45 -2.18 -8.23
N TYR A 336 17.30 -1.86 -7.64
CA TYR A 336 16.79 -2.53 -6.44
C TYR A 336 15.85 -3.70 -6.76
N ASP A 337 15.12 -3.64 -7.88
CA ASP A 337 14.24 -4.73 -8.33
C ASP A 337 14.95 -5.59 -9.39
N LYS A 338 15.43 -6.76 -8.97
CA LYS A 338 16.02 -7.79 -9.83
C LYS A 338 15.06 -8.96 -10.04
N SER A 339 13.76 -8.77 -9.76
CA SER A 339 12.76 -9.81 -9.93
C SER A 339 12.76 -10.33 -11.36
N LYS A 340 12.81 -11.64 -11.50
CA LYS A 340 12.67 -12.32 -12.79
C LYS A 340 11.22 -12.69 -13.04
N LEU A 341 10.37 -12.56 -12.03
CA LEU A 341 8.96 -12.88 -12.09
C LEU A 341 8.16 -11.72 -12.71
N ASN A 342 7.63 -11.94 -13.90
CA ASN A 342 6.66 -11.04 -14.50
C ASN A 342 5.25 -11.64 -14.37
N LEU A 343 4.56 -11.18 -13.34
CA LEU A 343 3.12 -11.36 -13.26
C LEU A 343 2.48 -10.33 -14.18
N GLU A 344 2.16 -10.70 -15.42
CA GLU A 344 1.20 -9.91 -16.21
C GLU A 344 -0.09 -9.81 -15.40
N ASN A 345 -0.25 -8.72 -14.67
CA ASN A 345 -1.38 -8.53 -13.80
C ASN A 345 -2.56 -8.17 -14.71
N GLN A 346 -3.27 -9.21 -15.16
CA GLN A 346 -4.50 -9.05 -15.93
C GLN A 346 -5.55 -8.24 -15.16
N TRP A 347 -5.38 -8.12 -13.83
CA TRP A 347 -6.19 -7.36 -12.92
C TRP A 347 -5.70 -5.93 -12.67
N ALA A 348 -4.53 -5.53 -13.18
CA ALA A 348 -4.04 -4.15 -13.09
C ALA A 348 -4.81 -3.23 -14.04
N SER A 349 -5.28 -2.11 -13.51
CA SER A 349 -5.98 -1.06 -14.27
C SER A 349 -5.04 -0.14 -15.05
N HIS A 350 -3.76 -0.09 -14.68
CA HIS A 350 -2.73 0.73 -15.31
C HIS A 350 -1.54 -0.14 -15.74
N PRO A 351 -0.83 0.19 -16.84
CA PRO A 351 0.49 -0.33 -17.13
C PRO A 351 1.49 0.11 -16.06
N THR A 352 2.67 -0.50 -16.04
CA THR A 352 3.76 -0.06 -15.16
C THR A 352 4.30 1.31 -15.58
N ASP A 353 4.82 2.09 -14.64
CA ASP A 353 5.48 3.36 -14.96
C ASP A 353 6.67 3.17 -15.91
N GLU A 354 7.38 2.03 -15.83
CA GLU A 354 8.43 1.68 -16.78
C GLU A 354 7.92 1.61 -18.22
N GLU A 355 6.80 0.92 -18.45
CA GLU A 355 6.21 0.82 -19.79
C GLU A 355 5.77 2.19 -20.32
N ARG A 356 5.16 3.01 -19.45
CA ARG A 356 4.68 4.36 -19.78
C ARG A 356 5.82 5.31 -20.10
N VAL A 357 6.85 5.36 -19.25
CA VAL A 357 8.07 6.18 -19.45
C VAL A 357 8.78 5.78 -20.74
N LYS A 358 8.95 4.48 -21.01
CA LYS A 358 9.52 4.02 -22.29
C LYS A 358 8.68 4.42 -23.49
N ALA A 359 7.36 4.39 -23.39
CA ALA A 359 6.48 4.86 -24.46
C ALA A 359 6.64 6.38 -24.68
N LEU A 360 6.70 7.17 -23.61
CA LEU A 360 6.92 8.62 -23.67
C LEU A 360 8.26 9.00 -24.31
N TRP A 361 9.34 8.29 -23.96
CA TRP A 361 10.65 8.52 -24.57
C TRP A 361 10.69 8.13 -26.05
N LYS A 362 9.87 7.17 -26.50
CA LYS A 362 9.72 6.88 -27.93
C LYS A 362 8.96 7.98 -28.68
N LEU A 363 8.04 8.69 -28.02
CA LEU A 363 7.34 9.82 -28.63
C LEU A 363 8.27 11.02 -28.84
N ASP A 364 9.23 11.22 -27.93
CA ASP A 364 10.27 12.27 -27.99
C ASP A 364 9.72 13.67 -28.33
N ILE A 365 8.58 14.03 -27.72
CA ILE A 365 7.94 15.32 -27.97
C ILE A 365 8.59 16.37 -27.08
N ILE A 366 9.27 17.32 -27.72
CA ILE A 366 9.96 18.43 -27.04
C ILE A 366 9.11 19.70 -27.13
N LYS A 367 8.98 20.40 -25.99
CA LYS A 367 8.33 21.72 -25.91
C LYS A 367 9.38 22.80 -25.73
N THR A 368 9.23 23.91 -26.45
CA THR A 368 10.17 25.04 -26.45
C THR A 368 9.87 26.07 -25.38
N ASP A 369 8.62 26.14 -24.92
CA ASP A 369 8.16 27.05 -23.86
C ASP A 369 7.73 26.19 -22.67
N VAL A 370 8.61 26.10 -21.68
CA VAL A 370 8.51 25.20 -20.53
C VAL A 370 8.69 26.02 -19.26
N SER A 371 7.74 25.91 -18.34
CA SER A 371 7.86 26.52 -17.01
C SER A 371 8.35 25.49 -15.99
N ASN A 372 9.61 25.63 -15.58
CA ASN A 372 10.23 24.76 -14.57
C ASN A 372 10.12 25.32 -13.14
N LYS A 373 9.34 26.38 -12.93
CA LYS A 373 9.08 26.90 -11.59
C LYS A 373 8.36 25.85 -10.74
N PRO A 374 8.53 25.85 -9.41
CA PRO A 374 7.73 25.01 -8.52
C PRO A 374 6.23 25.27 -8.71
N ALA A 375 5.43 24.22 -8.88
CA ALA A 375 4.00 24.36 -9.14
C ALA A 375 3.23 25.02 -7.99
N ILE A 376 3.78 25.01 -6.77
CA ILE A 376 3.22 25.74 -5.62
C ILE A 376 3.11 27.25 -5.86
N ALA A 377 3.88 27.80 -6.80
CA ALA A 377 3.78 29.20 -7.19
C ALA A 377 2.47 29.54 -7.94
N LEU A 378 1.74 28.54 -8.47
CA LEU A 378 0.44 28.74 -9.12
C LEU A 378 -0.69 29.03 -8.13
N LEU A 379 -0.44 28.84 -6.84
CA LEU A 379 -1.36 29.16 -5.76
C LEU A 379 -1.13 30.60 -5.31
N ALA A 380 -2.21 31.38 -5.18
CA ALA A 380 -2.13 32.81 -4.85
C ALA A 380 -1.46 33.08 -3.50
N ASP A 381 -1.75 32.24 -2.50
CA ASP A 381 -1.03 32.16 -1.23
C ASP A 381 -0.80 30.68 -0.88
N GLY A 382 0.21 30.09 -1.52
CA GLY A 382 0.55 28.68 -1.34
C GLY A 382 0.81 28.29 0.12
N ALA A 383 1.35 29.20 0.94
CA ALA A 383 1.62 28.95 2.35
C ALA A 383 0.31 28.89 3.16
N ALA A 384 -0.58 29.87 3.00
CA ALA A 384 -1.86 29.88 3.71
C ALA A 384 -2.75 28.68 3.32
N ILE A 385 -2.74 28.28 2.05
CA ILE A 385 -3.48 27.10 1.58
C ILE A 385 -2.89 25.82 2.17
N ALA A 386 -1.56 25.69 2.15
CA ALA A 386 -0.87 24.55 2.73
C ALA A 386 -1.17 24.41 4.22
N ASP A 387 -1.19 25.52 4.97
CA ASP A 387 -1.59 25.57 6.38
C ASP A 387 -3.06 25.16 6.56
N GLN A 388 -3.98 25.72 5.76
CA GLN A 388 -5.41 25.41 5.83
C GLN A 388 -5.70 23.92 5.58
N ILE A 389 -5.05 23.32 4.58
CA ILE A 389 -5.22 21.89 4.29
C ILE A 389 -4.61 21.04 5.41
N SER A 390 -3.46 21.46 5.98
CA SER A 390 -2.85 20.78 7.12
C SER A 390 -3.77 20.84 8.36
N ASP A 391 -4.31 22.00 8.70
CA ASP A 391 -5.26 22.17 9.80
C ASP A 391 -6.49 21.28 9.66
N LYS A 392 -7.04 21.18 8.44
CA LYS A 392 -8.18 20.31 8.14
C LYS A 392 -7.85 18.83 8.29
N LEU A 393 -6.62 18.41 7.96
CA LEU A 393 -6.17 17.04 8.18
C LEU A 393 -6.14 16.70 9.67
N PHE A 394 -5.61 17.60 10.51
CA PHE A 394 -5.51 17.40 11.96
C PHE A 394 -6.82 17.65 12.72
N SER A 395 -7.84 18.28 12.12
CA SER A 395 -9.08 18.66 12.83
C SER A 395 -9.92 17.48 13.31
N ASN A 396 -9.72 16.29 12.73
CA ASN A 396 -10.41 15.07 13.14
C ASN A 396 -9.71 14.33 14.29
N ILE A 397 -8.51 14.76 14.69
CA ILE A 397 -7.72 14.14 15.74
C ILE A 397 -8.12 14.72 17.11
N ARG A 398 -8.35 13.83 18.07
CA ARG A 398 -8.64 14.21 19.46
C ARG A 398 -7.36 14.19 20.28
N TYR A 399 -6.82 15.37 20.55
CA TYR A 399 -5.70 15.56 21.46
C TYR A 399 -6.18 15.64 22.91
N GLN A 400 -5.35 15.20 23.86
CA GLN A 400 -5.64 15.28 25.28
C GLN A 400 -5.58 16.73 25.80
N GLN A 401 -4.71 17.53 25.19
CA GLN A 401 -4.55 18.97 25.45
C GLN A 401 -4.30 19.73 24.14
N ALA A 402 -4.24 21.06 24.21
CA ALA A 402 -3.94 21.89 23.04
C ALA A 402 -2.59 21.46 22.44
N PRO A 403 -2.54 21.06 21.15
CA PRO A 403 -1.34 20.50 20.59
C PRO A 403 -0.26 21.56 20.35
N ALA A 404 0.98 21.22 20.69
CA ALA A 404 2.16 21.99 20.30
C ALA A 404 2.44 21.78 18.80
N VAL A 405 3.08 22.78 18.19
CA VAL A 405 3.50 22.75 16.79
C VAL A 405 5.02 22.60 16.76
N PHE A 406 5.51 21.67 15.95
CA PHE A 406 6.94 21.60 15.66
C PHE A 406 7.37 22.66 14.66
N GLU A 407 8.45 23.35 14.98
CA GLU A 407 9.21 24.08 13.97
C GLU A 407 9.91 23.09 13.03
N LEU A 408 10.09 23.49 11.77
CA LEU A 408 10.66 22.61 10.73
C LEU A 408 12.03 22.05 11.12
N GLN A 409 12.88 22.82 11.80
CA GLN A 409 14.19 22.34 12.25
C GLN A 409 14.05 21.25 13.31
N THR A 410 13.16 21.43 14.29
CA THR A 410 12.87 20.43 15.31
C THR A 410 12.32 19.15 14.69
N PHE A 411 11.40 19.26 13.72
CA PHE A 411 10.93 18.12 12.94
C PHE A 411 12.11 17.42 12.24
N ARG A 412 12.95 18.17 11.52
CA ARG A 412 14.10 17.64 10.78
C ARG A 412 15.04 16.86 11.69
N ASP A 413 15.44 17.42 12.83
CA ASP A 413 16.37 16.78 13.76
C ASP A 413 15.78 15.48 14.34
N ASN A 414 14.50 15.48 14.68
CA ASN A 414 13.81 14.29 15.19
C ASN A 414 13.65 13.22 14.10
N PHE A 415 13.28 13.63 12.89
CA PHE A 415 13.10 12.74 11.75
C PHE A 415 14.45 12.13 11.32
N GLU A 416 15.50 12.93 11.20
CA GLU A 416 16.86 12.47 10.91
C GLU A 416 17.33 11.46 11.97
N SER A 417 17.10 11.74 13.26
CA SER A 417 17.41 10.79 14.34
C SER A 417 16.66 9.46 14.16
N GLN A 418 15.39 9.50 13.76
CA GLN A 418 14.58 8.30 13.53
C GLN A 418 15.07 7.49 12.32
N ILE A 419 15.30 8.13 11.17
CA ILE A 419 15.75 7.43 9.95
C ILE A 419 17.21 6.95 10.06
N ASN A 420 18.03 7.62 10.89
CA ASN A 420 19.42 7.30 11.10
C ASN A 420 19.65 6.29 12.24
N ARG A 421 18.60 5.97 13.03
CA ARG A 421 18.67 5.02 14.16
C ARG A 421 19.34 3.71 13.78
N TYR A 422 18.95 3.15 12.62
CA TYR A 422 19.48 1.88 12.10
C TYR A 422 20.45 2.06 10.92
N THR A 423 21.17 3.19 10.85
CA THR A 423 22.10 3.46 9.75
C THR A 423 23.51 2.94 10.04
N ILE A 424 24.01 2.20 9.05
CA ILE A 424 25.38 1.69 8.97
C ILE A 424 26.24 2.68 8.19
N ASN A 425 27.54 2.68 8.45
CA ASN A 425 28.46 3.62 7.81
C ASN A 425 28.48 3.43 6.26
N PRO A 426 28.28 4.51 5.47
CA PRO A 426 28.26 4.43 4.00
C PRO A 426 29.52 3.87 3.35
N LYS A 427 30.66 3.82 4.07
CA LYS A 427 31.90 3.19 3.58
C LYS A 427 31.75 1.72 3.24
N PHE A 428 30.75 1.03 3.78
CA PHE A 428 30.46 -0.36 3.44
C PHE A 428 29.62 -0.53 2.17
N ASN A 429 29.29 0.57 1.48
CA ASN A 429 28.50 0.57 0.24
C ASN A 429 27.17 -0.22 0.38
N ASP A 430 26.46 -0.03 1.49
CA ASP A 430 25.19 -0.71 1.82
C ASP A 430 25.28 -2.24 2.03
N PHE A 431 26.48 -2.84 2.01
CA PHE A 431 26.67 -4.29 2.15
C PHE A 431 26.02 -4.85 3.42
N TYR A 432 26.24 -4.18 4.54
CA TYR A 432 25.71 -4.62 5.83
C TYR A 432 24.30 -4.12 6.12
N ASP A 433 23.69 -3.30 5.27
CA ASP A 433 22.26 -2.98 5.35
C ASP A 433 21.42 -4.21 4.99
N TYR A 434 21.94 -5.06 4.10
CA TYR A 434 21.27 -6.30 3.65
C TYR A 434 21.92 -7.59 4.17
N ASN A 435 23.08 -7.50 4.82
CA ASN A 435 23.84 -8.64 5.31
C ASN A 435 24.22 -8.51 6.79
N ASN A 436 24.45 -9.64 7.45
CA ASN A 436 24.99 -9.68 8.81
C ASN A 436 26.43 -10.22 8.77
N PRO A 437 27.36 -9.63 9.55
CA PRO A 437 28.75 -10.09 9.60
C PRO A 437 28.85 -11.39 10.43
N ILE A 438 28.30 -12.48 9.93
CA ILE A 438 28.29 -13.80 10.56
C ILE A 438 28.95 -14.79 9.61
N LEU A 439 29.80 -15.65 10.16
CA LEU A 439 30.41 -16.75 9.42
C LEU A 439 29.47 -17.97 9.46
N GLN A 440 29.01 -18.42 8.29
CA GLN A 440 28.19 -19.62 8.10
C GLN A 440 28.79 -20.54 7.04
N GLY A 441 28.60 -21.85 7.16
CA GLY A 441 29.16 -22.84 6.23
C GLY A 441 30.61 -23.26 6.56
N ASP A 442 31.20 -24.05 5.66
CA ASP A 442 32.59 -24.53 5.78
C ASP A 442 33.59 -23.39 5.47
N GLN A 443 34.74 -23.39 6.15
CA GLN A 443 35.80 -22.41 5.88
C GLN A 443 36.30 -22.51 4.44
N LEU A 444 36.30 -21.38 3.73
CA LEU A 444 36.90 -21.29 2.39
C LEU A 444 38.41 -21.60 2.43
N PRO A 445 38.98 -22.15 1.33
CA PRO A 445 40.41 -22.41 1.24
C PRO A 445 41.24 -21.13 1.37
N ALA A 446 42.41 -21.21 2.04
CA ALA A 446 43.32 -20.09 2.31
C ALA A 446 43.78 -19.31 1.05
N GLU A 447 43.66 -19.92 -0.14
CA GLU A 447 44.14 -19.39 -1.43
C GLU A 447 43.24 -18.30 -2.02
N GLU A 448 41.96 -18.19 -1.62
CA GLU A 448 41.03 -17.13 -2.08
C GLU A 448 41.14 -15.83 -1.27
N HIS A 449 42.05 -15.77 -0.29
CA HIS A 449 42.16 -14.67 0.68
C HIS A 449 43.32 -13.70 0.43
N ILE A 450 44.04 -13.82 -0.68
CA ILE A 450 45.31 -13.10 -0.90
C ILE A 450 45.08 -11.82 -1.73
N GLY A 451 45.25 -10.66 -1.09
CA GLY A 451 45.49 -9.39 -1.78
C GLY A 451 44.30 -8.47 -2.02
N LEU A 452 43.10 -8.81 -1.54
CA LEU A 452 41.92 -7.94 -1.69
C LEU A 452 42.08 -6.63 -0.90
N THR A 453 41.70 -5.53 -1.54
CA THR A 453 41.62 -4.20 -0.94
C THR A 453 40.25 -3.96 -0.29
N PHE A 454 40.14 -2.95 0.58
CA PHE A 454 38.86 -2.56 1.18
C PHE A 454 37.80 -2.25 0.12
N ASP A 455 38.17 -1.53 -0.94
CA ASP A 455 37.24 -1.15 -2.01
C ASP A 455 36.76 -2.37 -2.81
N GLU A 456 37.61 -3.39 -3.00
CA GLU A 456 37.23 -4.65 -3.67
C GLU A 456 36.31 -5.54 -2.81
N LEU A 457 36.42 -5.44 -1.48
CA LEU A 457 35.55 -6.17 -0.54
C LEU A 457 34.12 -5.61 -0.52
N PHE A 458 33.95 -4.32 -0.82
CA PHE A 458 32.66 -3.62 -0.80
C PHE A 458 32.27 -3.04 -2.18
N ALA A 459 32.78 -3.64 -3.25
CA ALA A 459 32.48 -3.25 -4.62
C ALA A 459 31.00 -3.46 -5.01
N ASP A 460 30.52 -2.72 -6.00
CA ASP A 460 29.11 -2.70 -6.42
C ASP A 460 28.58 -4.09 -6.84
N ASP A 461 29.42 -4.94 -7.43
CA ASP A 461 29.06 -6.30 -7.85
C ASP A 461 28.71 -7.21 -6.66
N ARG A 462 29.31 -6.96 -5.49
CA ARG A 462 28.98 -7.65 -4.23
C ARG A 462 27.59 -7.29 -3.73
N ILE A 463 27.18 -6.03 -3.90
CA ILE A 463 25.87 -5.51 -3.47
C ILE A 463 24.77 -6.00 -4.40
N ASP A 464 25.04 -6.02 -5.71
CA ASP A 464 24.09 -6.49 -6.72
C ASP A 464 23.60 -7.92 -6.44
N LEU A 465 24.45 -8.78 -5.88
CA LEU A 465 24.08 -10.14 -5.46
C LEU A 465 23.05 -10.16 -4.32
N PHE A 466 23.03 -9.17 -3.42
CA PHE A 466 21.99 -9.07 -2.39
C PHE A 466 20.66 -8.62 -2.97
N TYR A 467 20.66 -7.68 -3.93
CA TYR A 467 19.44 -7.32 -4.64
C TYR A 467 18.89 -8.51 -5.43
N GLU A 468 19.75 -9.31 -6.04
CA GLU A 468 19.35 -10.57 -6.69
C GLU A 468 18.79 -11.58 -5.68
N LEU A 469 19.48 -11.80 -4.56
CA LEU A 469 19.03 -12.74 -3.52
C LEU A 469 17.66 -12.33 -2.93
N ASN A 470 17.47 -11.05 -2.63
CA ASN A 470 16.20 -10.55 -2.10
C ASN A 470 15.07 -10.67 -3.14
N SER A 471 15.36 -10.37 -4.40
CA SER A 471 14.40 -10.52 -5.49
C SER A 471 14.03 -11.99 -5.70
N LEU A 472 14.99 -12.92 -5.64
CA LEU A 472 14.73 -14.37 -5.73
C LEU A 472 13.90 -14.87 -4.56
N LYS A 473 14.15 -14.40 -3.33
CA LYS A 473 13.33 -14.74 -2.15
C LYS A 473 11.89 -14.24 -2.30
N ASN A 474 11.71 -13.02 -2.82
CA ASN A 474 10.38 -12.48 -3.11
C ASN A 474 9.67 -13.26 -4.21
N ASP A 475 10.38 -13.54 -5.32
CA ASP A 475 9.90 -14.37 -6.41
C ASP A 475 9.45 -15.75 -5.92
N LYS A 476 10.26 -16.40 -5.07
CA LYS A 476 9.93 -17.67 -4.43
C LYS A 476 8.61 -17.56 -3.66
N TYR A 477 8.47 -16.56 -2.79
CA TYR A 477 7.26 -16.36 -1.99
C TYR A 477 6.01 -16.24 -2.88
N VAL A 478 6.09 -15.46 -3.96
CA VAL A 478 4.96 -15.30 -4.89
C VAL A 478 4.67 -16.59 -5.66
N VAL A 479 5.68 -17.31 -6.13
CA VAL A 479 5.49 -18.60 -6.83
C VAL A 479 4.93 -19.66 -5.87
N GLU A 480 5.32 -19.67 -4.60
CA GLU A 480 4.72 -20.54 -3.57
C GLU A 480 3.23 -20.22 -3.36
N ALA A 481 2.85 -18.94 -3.32
CA ALA A 481 1.46 -18.53 -3.21
C ALA A 481 0.63 -18.93 -4.46
N ILE A 482 1.24 -18.90 -5.67
CA ILE A 482 0.63 -19.44 -6.89
C ILE A 482 0.44 -20.96 -6.76
N HIS A 483 1.48 -21.67 -6.32
CA HIS A 483 1.46 -23.12 -6.16
C HIS A 483 0.38 -23.58 -5.15
N LYS A 484 0.26 -22.87 -4.00
CA LYS A 484 -0.77 -23.11 -2.97
C LYS A 484 -2.19 -22.72 -3.41
N GLY A 485 -2.34 -22.07 -4.56
CA GLY A 485 -3.62 -21.61 -5.09
C GLY A 485 -4.20 -20.37 -4.39
N GLU A 486 -3.39 -19.71 -3.54
CA GLU A 486 -3.70 -18.42 -2.92
C GLU A 486 -3.76 -17.34 -4.00
N ILE A 487 -2.83 -17.38 -4.96
CA ILE A 487 -2.82 -16.56 -6.17
C ILE A 487 -3.31 -17.40 -7.36
N LYS A 488 -4.53 -17.11 -7.85
CA LYS A 488 -5.14 -17.86 -8.96
C LYS A 488 -4.74 -17.31 -10.32
N LEU A 489 -3.65 -17.81 -10.88
CA LEU A 489 -3.16 -17.49 -12.23
C LEU A 489 -3.11 -18.74 -13.11
N LYS A 490 -3.59 -18.64 -14.36
CA LYS A 490 -3.49 -19.74 -15.33
C LYS A 490 -2.07 -19.91 -15.87
N THR A 491 -1.37 -18.79 -16.04
CA THR A 491 0.01 -18.73 -16.51
C THR A 491 0.67 -17.49 -15.95
N PHE A 492 1.98 -17.54 -15.76
CA PHE A 492 2.82 -16.39 -15.41
C PHE A 492 4.16 -16.49 -16.18
N ASP A 493 4.91 -15.40 -16.25
CA ASP A 493 6.23 -15.38 -16.88
C ASP A 493 7.32 -15.32 -15.82
N TYR A 494 8.39 -16.05 -16.02
CA TYR A 494 9.59 -16.01 -15.20
C TYR A 494 10.81 -16.06 -16.11
N ASP A 495 11.63 -15.02 -16.06
CA ASP A 495 12.86 -14.88 -16.85
C ASP A 495 12.59 -14.99 -18.37
N GLY A 496 11.49 -14.38 -18.84
CA GLY A 496 11.08 -14.40 -20.25
C GLY A 496 10.47 -15.72 -20.71
N LYS A 497 10.23 -16.66 -19.79
CA LYS A 497 9.62 -17.95 -20.08
C LYS A 497 8.27 -18.08 -19.39
N LYS A 498 7.27 -18.57 -20.14
CA LYS A 498 5.91 -18.79 -19.62
C LYS A 498 5.78 -20.11 -18.86
N TYR A 499 5.22 -20.05 -17.66
CA TYR A 499 4.91 -21.17 -16.77
C TYR A 499 3.40 -21.29 -16.54
N ARG A 500 2.91 -22.50 -16.26
CA ARG A 500 1.57 -22.73 -15.68
C ARG A 500 1.69 -22.99 -14.18
N ASP A 501 0.57 -22.92 -13.48
CA ASP A 501 0.44 -23.32 -12.07
C ASP A 501 1.04 -24.70 -11.78
N ILE A 502 0.77 -25.68 -12.63
CA ILE A 502 1.32 -27.05 -12.49
C ILE A 502 2.84 -27.14 -12.71
N ASP A 503 3.45 -26.14 -13.31
CA ASP A 503 4.90 -26.09 -13.56
C ASP A 503 5.64 -25.39 -12.39
N ALA A 504 4.91 -24.90 -11.37
CA ALA A 504 5.45 -24.12 -10.26
C ALA A 504 6.44 -24.91 -9.38
N ASP A 505 6.20 -26.20 -9.12
CA ASP A 505 7.12 -27.04 -8.33
C ASP A 505 8.53 -27.08 -8.91
N LYS A 506 8.61 -27.26 -10.24
CA LYS A 506 9.88 -27.32 -10.94
C LYS A 506 10.59 -25.96 -10.93
N LEU A 507 9.83 -24.88 -10.98
CA LEU A 507 10.38 -23.53 -10.89
C LEU A 507 10.87 -23.21 -9.48
N LEU A 508 10.12 -23.59 -8.44
CA LEU A 508 10.50 -23.43 -7.04
C LEU A 508 11.83 -24.13 -6.75
N LEU A 509 12.01 -25.36 -7.24
CA LEU A 509 13.29 -26.07 -7.12
C LEU A 509 14.45 -25.32 -7.79
N LYS A 510 14.22 -24.67 -8.94
CA LYS A 510 15.24 -23.84 -9.59
C LYS A 510 15.56 -22.61 -8.74
N ILE A 511 14.54 -21.87 -8.30
CA ILE A 511 14.70 -20.68 -7.48
C ILE A 511 15.41 -21.02 -6.16
N ASP A 512 15.08 -22.16 -5.53
CA ASP A 512 15.76 -22.63 -4.32
C ASP A 512 17.24 -22.92 -4.53
N ASN A 513 17.60 -23.55 -5.64
CA ASN A 513 19.00 -23.77 -5.99
C ASN A 513 19.72 -22.44 -6.23
N ASP A 514 19.12 -21.51 -6.97
CA ASP A 514 19.67 -20.18 -7.23
C ASP A 514 19.88 -19.39 -5.92
N ILE A 515 18.90 -19.44 -4.99
CA ILE A 515 19.00 -18.86 -3.65
C ILE A 515 20.18 -19.48 -2.88
N GLN A 516 20.31 -20.82 -2.90
CA GLN A 516 21.40 -21.51 -2.19
C GLN A 516 22.78 -21.19 -2.78
N ASP A 517 22.89 -21.10 -4.10
CA ASP A 517 24.14 -20.74 -4.80
C ASP A 517 24.57 -19.31 -4.46
N ILE A 518 23.65 -18.35 -4.47
CA ILE A 518 23.96 -16.95 -4.11
C ILE A 518 24.23 -16.82 -2.61
N THR A 519 23.49 -17.54 -1.75
CA THR A 519 23.76 -17.55 -0.29
C THR A 519 25.19 -18.04 -0.01
N ARG A 520 25.63 -19.12 -0.68
CA ARG A 520 27.02 -19.61 -0.58
C ARG A 520 28.06 -18.56 -1.00
N GLN A 521 27.78 -17.77 -2.04
CA GLN A 521 28.67 -16.68 -2.46
C GLN A 521 28.74 -15.56 -1.41
N VAL A 522 27.60 -15.16 -0.86
CA VAL A 522 27.50 -14.17 0.23
C VAL A 522 28.28 -14.63 1.46
N ASP A 523 28.13 -15.90 1.86
CA ASP A 523 28.90 -16.49 2.97
C ASP A 523 30.40 -16.48 2.68
N GLY A 524 30.80 -16.73 1.44
CA GLY A 524 32.18 -16.61 1.00
C GLY A 524 32.74 -15.20 1.16
N TYR A 525 31.97 -14.16 0.80
CA TYR A 525 32.37 -12.78 1.02
C TYR A 525 32.48 -12.42 2.50
N ASN A 526 31.57 -12.92 3.34
CA ASN A 526 31.67 -12.75 4.79
C ASN A 526 32.99 -13.34 5.34
N HIS A 527 33.42 -14.50 4.83
CA HIS A 527 34.71 -15.09 5.18
C HIS A 527 35.89 -14.24 4.71
N GLN A 528 35.86 -13.73 3.47
CA GLN A 528 36.90 -12.87 2.93
C GLN A 528 37.05 -11.58 3.74
N ILE A 529 35.93 -10.93 4.05
CA ILE A 529 35.90 -9.70 4.85
C ILE A 529 36.40 -9.96 6.28
N HIS A 530 35.92 -11.03 6.92
CA HIS A 530 36.36 -11.38 8.27
C HIS A 530 37.86 -11.68 8.31
N HIS A 531 38.39 -12.44 7.34
CA HIS A 531 39.82 -12.73 7.24
C HIS A 531 40.64 -11.44 7.06
N TYR A 532 40.22 -10.55 6.17
CA TYR A 532 40.88 -9.25 5.95
C TYR A 532 41.03 -8.45 7.25
N PHE A 533 39.92 -8.27 7.98
CA PHE A 533 39.94 -7.52 9.24
C PHE A 533 40.65 -8.25 10.37
N LEU A 534 40.62 -9.59 10.38
CA LEU A 534 41.40 -10.39 11.31
C LEU A 534 42.90 -10.13 11.12
N GLN A 535 43.40 -10.15 9.88
CA GLN A 535 44.81 -9.86 9.59
C GLN A 535 45.21 -8.43 9.99
N LEU A 536 44.36 -7.43 9.70
CA LEU A 536 44.58 -6.05 10.16
C LEU A 536 44.63 -5.97 11.69
N SER A 537 43.71 -6.65 12.38
CA SER A 537 43.68 -6.66 13.84
C SER A 537 44.94 -7.30 14.44
N ILE A 538 45.51 -8.33 13.79
CA ILE A 538 46.75 -8.98 14.22
C ILE A 538 47.93 -8.02 14.02
N ALA A 539 48.05 -7.39 12.84
CA ALA A 539 49.10 -6.42 12.54
C ALA A 539 49.08 -5.21 13.51
N GLN A 540 47.88 -4.83 13.96
CA GLN A 540 47.68 -3.70 14.88
C GLN A 540 47.70 -4.10 16.37
N ASN A 541 47.95 -5.37 16.73
CA ASN A 541 47.87 -5.89 18.11
C ASN A 541 46.49 -5.71 18.79
N ARG A 542 45.39 -5.79 18.01
CA ARG A 542 43.99 -5.62 18.47
C ARG A 542 43.13 -6.86 18.28
N LYS A 543 43.73 -8.03 18.07
CA LYS A 543 43.00 -9.30 17.84
C LYS A 543 42.02 -9.65 18.96
N GLU A 544 42.41 -9.50 20.23
CA GLU A 544 41.51 -9.80 21.36
C GLU A 544 40.27 -8.91 21.37
N GLU A 545 40.42 -7.63 20.99
CA GLU A 545 39.31 -6.70 20.88
C GLU A 545 38.38 -7.07 19.71
N PHE A 546 38.97 -7.47 18.57
CA PHE A 546 38.25 -7.98 17.40
C PHE A 546 37.39 -9.20 17.74
N ASP A 547 38.00 -10.23 18.31
CA ASP A 547 37.31 -11.48 18.69
C ASP A 547 36.17 -11.20 19.65
N ARG A 548 36.42 -10.39 20.69
CA ARG A 548 35.39 -10.05 21.69
C ARG A 548 34.17 -9.39 21.06
N LYS A 549 34.36 -8.41 20.17
CA LYS A 549 33.26 -7.69 19.50
C LYS A 549 32.51 -8.58 18.51
N TYR A 550 33.23 -9.40 17.74
CA TYR A 550 32.62 -10.36 16.82
C TYR A 550 31.77 -11.39 17.56
N TYR A 551 32.33 -12.04 18.58
CA TYR A 551 31.63 -13.09 19.32
C TYR A 551 30.47 -12.54 20.16
N ASP A 552 30.54 -11.28 20.64
CA ASP A 552 29.40 -10.63 21.30
C ASP A 552 28.19 -10.50 20.34
N PHE A 553 28.42 -10.04 19.11
CA PHE A 553 27.36 -9.98 18.10
C PHE A 553 26.90 -11.37 17.67
N ALA A 554 27.82 -12.28 17.35
CA ALA A 554 27.50 -13.63 16.86
C ALA A 554 26.73 -14.47 17.88
N ALA A 555 27.07 -14.37 19.17
CA ALA A 555 26.34 -15.05 20.24
C ALA A 555 24.92 -14.51 20.38
N PHE A 556 24.72 -13.19 20.26
CA PHE A 556 23.39 -12.60 20.31
C PHE A 556 22.55 -13.01 19.08
N HIS A 557 23.14 -12.94 17.88
CA HIS A 557 22.51 -13.37 16.63
C HIS A 557 21.98 -14.81 16.68
N LYS A 558 22.75 -15.74 17.25
CA LYS A 558 22.32 -17.15 17.40
C LYS A 558 21.01 -17.32 18.19
N THR A 559 20.70 -16.39 19.09
CA THR A 559 19.48 -16.42 19.92
C THR A 559 18.40 -15.45 19.46
N PHE A 560 18.64 -14.71 18.37
CA PHE A 560 17.72 -13.67 17.89
C PHE A 560 16.40 -14.28 17.42
N ASP A 561 16.45 -15.32 16.58
CA ASP A 561 15.24 -15.97 16.04
C ASP A 561 14.37 -16.59 17.14
N GLU A 562 14.99 -17.19 18.17
CA GLU A 562 14.27 -17.68 19.35
C GLU A 562 13.59 -16.53 20.12
N SER A 563 14.27 -15.39 20.23
CA SER A 563 13.73 -14.19 20.88
C SER A 563 12.58 -13.58 20.08
N GLN A 564 12.68 -13.60 18.75
CA GLN A 564 11.64 -13.16 17.83
C GLN A 564 10.41 -14.08 17.91
N ALA A 565 10.61 -15.39 17.95
CA ALA A 565 9.51 -16.35 18.08
C ALA A 565 8.71 -16.15 19.38
N ILE A 566 9.37 -15.76 20.48
CA ILE A 566 8.69 -15.40 21.74
C ILE A 566 7.79 -14.17 21.56
N TYR A 567 8.24 -13.15 20.81
CA TYR A 567 7.43 -11.97 20.50
C TYR A 567 6.23 -12.33 19.60
N ASP A 568 6.47 -13.11 18.55
CA ASP A 568 5.43 -13.56 17.62
C ASP A 568 4.35 -14.36 18.37
N ASP A 569 4.77 -15.27 19.26
CA ASP A 569 3.86 -16.05 20.12
C ASP A 569 3.02 -15.14 21.03
N MET A 570 3.61 -14.12 21.67
CA MET A 570 2.87 -13.18 22.52
C MET A 570 1.87 -12.33 21.72
N ASN A 571 2.25 -11.83 20.54
CA ASN A 571 1.35 -11.10 19.65
C ASN A 571 0.16 -11.95 19.21
N GLU A 572 0.41 -13.19 18.76
CA GLU A 572 -0.66 -14.10 18.33
C GLU A 572 -1.61 -14.41 19.49
N ASN A 573 -1.05 -14.68 20.67
CA ASN A 573 -1.83 -15.03 21.85
C ASN A 573 -2.49 -13.83 22.56
N THR A 574 -2.25 -12.60 22.11
CA THR A 574 -2.95 -11.39 22.61
C THR A 574 -3.95 -10.80 21.60
N ALA A 575 -3.97 -11.30 20.36
CA ALA A 575 -4.88 -10.84 19.31
C ALA A 575 -6.38 -10.95 19.67
N PHE A 576 -6.74 -11.83 20.61
CA PHE A 576 -8.12 -11.98 21.10
C PHE A 576 -8.62 -10.76 21.91
N LEU A 577 -7.71 -9.94 22.46
CA LEU A 577 -8.06 -8.75 23.26
C LEU A 577 -8.78 -7.69 22.42
N ALA A 578 -8.57 -7.69 21.10
CA ALA A 578 -9.25 -6.82 20.15
C ALA A 578 -10.60 -7.38 19.65
N GLN A 579 -11.02 -8.57 20.13
CA GLN A 579 -12.21 -9.27 19.65
C GLN A 579 -13.31 -9.29 20.70
N THR A 580 -14.57 -9.29 20.24
CA THR A 580 -15.72 -9.54 21.12
C THR A 580 -15.96 -11.05 21.23
N LEU A 581 -15.64 -11.62 22.39
CA LEU A 581 -15.70 -13.07 22.65
C LEU A 581 -16.57 -13.39 23.89
N PRO A 582 -17.11 -14.62 24.00
CA PRO A 582 -17.76 -15.08 25.22
C PRO A 582 -16.79 -15.12 26.41
N PHE A 583 -17.27 -14.77 27.62
CA PHE A 583 -16.41 -14.67 28.81
C PHE A 583 -15.61 -15.95 29.13
N GLY A 584 -16.21 -17.14 29.01
CA GLY A 584 -15.49 -18.39 29.24
C GLY A 584 -14.37 -18.66 28.23
N GLU A 585 -14.47 -18.12 27.00
CA GLU A 585 -13.39 -18.19 26.02
C GLU A 585 -12.28 -17.18 26.36
N ILE A 586 -12.64 -15.98 26.80
CA ILE A 586 -11.68 -14.98 27.29
C ILE A 586 -10.87 -15.55 28.48
N GLU A 587 -11.53 -16.16 29.45
CA GLU A 587 -10.85 -16.78 30.61
C GLU A 587 -9.87 -17.89 30.19
N ALA A 588 -10.26 -18.74 29.23
CA ALA A 588 -9.39 -19.79 28.70
C ALA A 588 -8.17 -19.21 27.97
N ARG A 589 -8.36 -18.17 27.15
CA ARG A 589 -7.27 -17.48 26.43
C ARG A 589 -6.33 -16.74 27.37
N VAL A 590 -6.87 -16.05 28.38
CA VAL A 590 -6.07 -15.40 29.45
C VAL A 590 -5.26 -16.44 30.21
N SER A 591 -5.82 -17.62 30.49
CA SER A 591 -5.09 -18.72 31.14
C SER A 591 -3.94 -19.23 30.27
N ASP A 592 -4.12 -19.37 28.95
CA ASP A 592 -3.03 -19.76 28.05
C ASP A 592 -1.94 -18.68 27.96
N LEU A 593 -2.34 -17.42 27.81
CA LEU A 593 -1.45 -16.26 27.82
C LEU A 593 -0.57 -16.23 29.08
N LYS A 594 -1.16 -16.48 30.26
CA LYS A 594 -0.43 -16.53 31.55
C LYS A 594 0.68 -17.58 31.57
N ARG A 595 0.51 -18.71 30.88
CA ARG A 595 1.55 -19.75 30.78
C ARG A 595 2.77 -19.26 29.98
N ARG A 596 2.51 -18.52 28.91
CA ARG A 596 3.53 -17.97 27.99
C ARG A 596 4.22 -16.73 28.57
N GLU A 597 3.46 -15.92 29.31
CA GLU A 597 3.91 -14.70 29.97
C GLU A 597 5.16 -14.90 30.84
N THR A 598 5.30 -16.07 31.49
CA THR A 598 6.49 -16.37 32.32
C THR A 598 7.78 -16.41 31.49
N VAL A 599 7.74 -17.07 30.32
CA VAL A 599 8.90 -17.15 29.41
C VAL A 599 9.21 -15.77 28.86
N PHE A 600 8.17 -15.04 28.45
CA PHE A 600 8.29 -13.67 27.96
C PHE A 600 8.93 -12.73 28.99
N LYS A 601 8.45 -12.71 30.25
CA LYS A 601 9.01 -11.86 31.32
C LYS A 601 10.49 -12.14 31.59
N ASN A 602 10.88 -13.42 31.64
CA ASN A 602 12.28 -13.78 31.83
C ASN A 602 13.17 -13.27 30.70
N LYS A 603 12.67 -13.34 29.46
CA LYS A 603 13.42 -12.85 28.30
C LYS A 603 13.46 -11.33 28.24
N LEU A 604 12.35 -10.65 28.54
CA LEU A 604 12.27 -9.19 28.65
C LEU A 604 13.24 -8.66 29.71
N ALA A 605 13.28 -9.26 30.90
CA ALA A 605 14.23 -8.90 31.96
C ALA A 605 15.69 -9.01 31.50
N LYS A 606 16.01 -10.05 30.72
CA LYS A 606 17.35 -10.23 30.13
C LYS A 606 17.67 -9.19 29.06
N LEU A 607 16.69 -8.75 28.27
CA LEU A 607 16.90 -7.67 27.29
C LEU A 607 17.10 -6.32 28.01
N LEU A 608 16.31 -6.04 29.03
CA LEU A 608 16.47 -4.83 29.85
C LEU A 608 17.84 -4.75 30.51
N SER A 609 18.44 -5.86 30.94
CA SER A 609 19.80 -5.84 31.50
C SER A 609 20.91 -5.56 30.47
N LEU A 610 20.57 -5.45 29.18
CA LEU A 610 21.51 -5.15 28.09
C LEU A 610 21.32 -3.74 27.51
N GLN A 611 20.44 -2.93 28.08
CA GLN A 611 19.99 -1.68 27.48
C GLN A 611 20.96 -0.50 27.57
N ASP A 612 21.99 -0.57 28.41
CA ASP A 612 22.87 0.57 28.74
C ASP A 612 23.61 1.18 27.52
N ASN A 613 23.68 0.46 26.40
CA ASN A 613 24.35 0.89 25.17
C ASN A 613 23.37 1.14 24.00
N ILE A 614 22.07 1.28 24.27
CA ILE A 614 21.06 1.63 23.27
C ILE A 614 20.96 3.15 23.12
N GLN A 615 20.79 3.64 21.90
CA GLN A 615 20.55 5.05 21.60
C GLN A 615 19.31 5.20 20.70
N PRO A 616 18.32 6.04 21.08
CA PRO A 616 18.26 6.82 22.33
C PRO A 616 18.01 5.92 23.57
N PRO A 617 18.39 6.38 24.78
CA PRO A 617 18.04 5.66 26.00
C PRO A 617 16.53 5.55 26.16
N MET A 618 16.09 4.47 26.80
CA MET A 618 14.67 4.24 27.04
C MET A 618 14.09 5.27 28.01
N ASP A 619 12.82 5.62 27.79
CA ASP A 619 12.09 6.50 28.70
C ASP A 619 12.01 5.91 30.12
N ALA A 620 12.26 6.76 31.13
CA ALA A 620 12.31 6.33 32.53
C ALA A 620 10.94 5.88 33.07
N THR A 621 9.85 6.44 32.54
CA THR A 621 8.48 6.07 32.91
C THR A 621 8.14 4.70 32.32
N LEU A 622 8.52 4.47 31.06
CA LEU A 622 8.39 3.17 30.42
C LEU A 622 9.21 2.10 31.15
N LEU A 623 10.45 2.38 31.53
CA LEU A 623 11.28 1.49 32.33
C LEU A 623 10.59 1.06 33.64
N THR A 624 10.07 2.04 34.38
CA THR A 624 9.32 1.77 35.62
C THR A 624 8.10 0.89 35.36
N THR A 625 7.43 1.08 34.22
CA THR A 625 6.26 0.28 33.81
C THR A 625 6.65 -1.16 33.46
N LEU A 626 7.76 -1.35 32.75
CA LEU A 626 8.28 -2.67 32.39
C LEU A 626 8.79 -3.43 33.63
N ASP A 627 9.46 -2.75 34.55
CA ASP A 627 9.88 -3.33 35.83
C ASP A 627 8.67 -3.78 36.66
N LYS A 628 7.61 -2.94 36.72
CA LYS A 628 6.34 -3.30 37.36
C LYS A 628 5.71 -4.53 36.71
N TYR A 629 5.70 -4.59 35.37
CA TYR A 629 5.17 -5.73 34.63
C TYR A 629 5.92 -7.03 34.94
N ILE A 630 7.26 -7.00 34.95
CA ILE A 630 8.11 -8.15 35.27
C ILE A 630 7.90 -8.62 36.71
N ALA A 631 7.82 -7.68 37.66
CA ALA A 631 7.73 -7.99 39.08
C ALA A 631 6.34 -8.43 39.56
N THR A 632 5.28 -8.15 38.77
CA THR A 632 3.88 -8.33 39.21
C THR A 632 3.15 -9.36 38.36
N ASP A 633 2.31 -10.18 38.99
CA ASP A 633 1.32 -11.00 38.28
C ASP A 633 0.03 -10.18 38.04
N LEU A 634 -0.11 -9.60 36.85
CA LEU A 634 -1.22 -8.71 36.52
C LEU A 634 -2.51 -9.48 36.19
N LEU A 635 -3.63 -9.08 36.77
CA LEU A 635 -4.95 -9.60 36.42
C LEU A 635 -5.51 -8.88 35.19
N TYR A 636 -5.71 -9.58 34.07
CA TYR A 636 -6.17 -8.97 32.82
C TYR A 636 -7.69 -8.94 32.65
N PHE A 637 -8.39 -9.95 33.15
CA PHE A 637 -9.84 -10.09 33.03
C PHE A 637 -10.43 -10.60 34.34
N ASN A 638 -11.59 -10.09 34.73
CA ASN A 638 -12.29 -10.55 35.92
C ASN A 638 -13.82 -10.45 35.74
N VAL A 639 -14.52 -11.57 35.92
CA VAL A 639 -15.97 -11.76 35.81
C VAL A 639 -16.53 -11.40 34.43
N ASP A 640 -16.60 -10.11 34.13
CA ASP A 640 -17.29 -9.55 32.97
C ASP A 640 -16.54 -8.39 32.31
N GLN A 641 -15.34 -8.03 32.80
CA GLN A 641 -14.60 -6.87 32.31
C GLN A 641 -13.07 -7.07 32.28
N TYR A 642 -12.44 -6.45 31.28
CA TYR A 642 -10.98 -6.31 31.23
C TYR A 642 -10.51 -5.26 32.25
N LYS A 643 -9.28 -5.46 32.75
CA LYS A 643 -8.56 -4.45 33.53
C LYS A 643 -7.71 -3.64 32.57
N GLU A 644 -8.31 -2.61 31.97
CA GLU A 644 -7.72 -1.79 30.91
C GLU A 644 -6.29 -1.34 31.20
N GLU A 645 -6.00 -0.86 32.42
CA GLU A 645 -4.64 -0.45 32.81
C GLU A 645 -3.64 -1.61 32.70
N ASN A 646 -4.00 -2.81 33.18
CA ASN A 646 -3.12 -3.98 33.14
C ASN A 646 -2.94 -4.51 31.73
N VAL A 647 -4.01 -4.47 30.92
CA VAL A 647 -3.95 -4.82 29.50
C VAL A 647 -3.03 -3.86 28.76
N GLN A 648 -3.12 -2.56 29.01
CA GLN A 648 -2.22 -1.58 28.42
C GLN A 648 -0.77 -1.85 28.81
N ILE A 649 -0.46 -2.11 30.09
CA ILE A 649 0.89 -2.46 30.54
C ILE A 649 1.43 -3.70 29.80
N LEU A 650 0.61 -4.73 29.59
CA LEU A 650 0.99 -5.91 28.81
C LEU A 650 1.32 -5.56 27.35
N LEU A 651 0.47 -4.77 26.69
CA LEU A 651 0.67 -4.37 25.30
C LEU A 651 1.92 -3.48 25.14
N ASP A 652 2.14 -2.55 26.07
CA ASP A 652 3.34 -1.72 26.12
C ASP A 652 4.60 -2.58 26.32
N ALA A 653 4.52 -3.63 27.15
CA ALA A 653 5.63 -4.57 27.35
C ALA A 653 5.94 -5.38 26.09
N ILE A 654 4.93 -5.85 25.36
CA ILE A 654 5.10 -6.58 24.09
C ILE A 654 5.72 -5.66 23.02
N ALA A 655 5.22 -4.43 22.88
CA ALA A 655 5.78 -3.45 21.95
C ALA A 655 7.24 -3.09 22.29
N SER A 656 7.52 -2.84 23.58
CA SER A 656 8.85 -2.50 24.07
C SER A 656 9.84 -3.64 23.88
N TYR A 657 9.42 -4.89 24.12
CA TYR A 657 10.25 -6.08 23.89
C TYR A 657 10.81 -6.11 22.47
N LYS A 658 9.97 -5.83 21.46
CA LYS A 658 10.40 -5.83 20.06
C LYS A 658 11.41 -4.72 19.77
N SER A 659 11.12 -3.49 20.21
CA SER A 659 12.06 -2.37 20.06
C SER A 659 13.41 -2.68 20.70
N LEU A 660 13.41 -3.15 21.96
CA LEU A 660 14.60 -3.55 22.71
C LEU A 660 15.42 -4.61 21.96
N LEU A 661 14.74 -5.67 21.49
CA LEU A 661 15.39 -6.76 20.77
C LEU A 661 16.13 -6.24 19.53
N ASP A 662 15.45 -5.41 18.72
CA ASP A 662 16.01 -4.84 17.48
C ASP A 662 17.13 -3.84 17.77
N ASP A 663 16.96 -3.00 18.79
CA ASP A 663 17.95 -2.01 19.21
C ASP A 663 19.25 -2.65 19.73
N ILE A 664 19.14 -3.69 20.57
CA ILE A 664 20.30 -4.41 21.09
C ILE A 664 21.00 -5.16 19.95
N TYR A 665 20.23 -5.81 19.07
CA TYR A 665 20.77 -6.50 17.91
C TYR A 665 21.58 -5.55 17.03
N PHE A 666 20.99 -4.40 16.70
CA PHE A 666 21.64 -3.38 15.88
C PHE A 666 22.84 -2.75 16.58
N SER A 667 22.74 -2.39 17.87
CA SER A 667 23.84 -1.80 18.63
C SER A 667 25.07 -2.72 18.68
N LYS A 668 24.86 -4.03 18.89
CA LYS A 668 25.94 -5.04 18.84
C LYS A 668 26.55 -5.15 17.45
N LYS A 669 25.72 -5.24 16.40
CA LYS A 669 26.17 -5.24 15.00
C LYS A 669 27.02 -4.01 14.70
N LYS A 670 26.50 -2.82 15.00
CA LYS A 670 27.15 -1.53 14.78
C LYS A 670 28.47 -1.41 15.54
N THR A 671 28.51 -1.84 16.80
CA THR A 671 29.74 -1.86 17.61
C THR A 671 30.86 -2.66 16.97
N TYR A 672 30.54 -3.79 16.33
CA TYR A 672 31.51 -4.59 15.58
C TYR A 672 31.89 -3.91 14.25
N LEU A 673 30.91 -3.40 13.50
CA LEU A 673 31.13 -2.76 12.20
C LEU A 673 31.96 -1.45 12.30
N ASP A 674 31.68 -0.62 13.29
CA ASP A 674 32.44 0.61 13.54
C ASP A 674 33.89 0.29 13.94
N PHE A 675 34.10 -0.82 14.66
CA PHE A 675 35.43 -1.27 15.04
C PHE A 675 36.25 -1.78 13.84
N ILE A 676 35.66 -2.56 12.93
CA ILE A 676 36.40 -2.99 11.74
C ILE A 676 36.75 -1.81 10.82
N LEU A 677 35.89 -0.78 10.73
CA LEU A 677 36.25 0.47 10.03
C LEU A 677 37.37 1.24 10.69
N LEU A 678 37.45 1.21 12.03
CA LEU A 678 38.56 1.81 12.75
C LEU A 678 39.88 1.11 12.38
N LEU A 679 39.89 -0.24 12.30
CA LEU A 679 41.06 -0.99 11.85
C LEU A 679 41.51 -0.57 10.43
N GLU A 680 40.57 -0.37 9.50
CA GLU A 680 40.91 0.11 8.15
C GLU A 680 41.50 1.53 8.19
N LYS A 681 40.91 2.43 8.99
CA LYS A 681 41.38 3.81 9.11
C LYS A 681 42.80 3.88 9.68
N ASP A 682 43.14 3.01 10.61
CA ASP A 682 44.43 2.98 11.30
C ASP A 682 45.53 2.26 10.50
N LYS A 683 45.18 1.60 9.37
CA LYS A 683 46.09 0.85 8.50
C LYS A 683 47.29 1.65 7.98
N HIS A 684 47.15 2.97 7.86
CA HIS A 684 48.19 3.88 7.35
C HIS A 684 48.97 4.63 8.44
N GLN A 685 48.69 4.36 9.73
CA GLN A 685 49.34 5.04 10.86
C GLN A 685 50.51 4.23 11.48
N GLN A 686 50.79 3.04 10.94
CA GLN A 686 51.97 2.22 11.22
C GLN A 686 52.94 2.27 10.03
#